data_AF-A0A7S4Q587-F1
#
_entry.id   AF-A0A7S4Q587-F1
#
_cell.length_a   1.000
_cell.length_b   1.000
_cell.length_c   1.000
_cell.angle_alpha   90.00
_cell.angle_beta   90.00
_cell.angle_gamma   90.00
#
_symmetry.space_group_name_H-M   'P 1'
#
loop_
_entity.id
_entity.type
_entity.pdbx_description
1 polymer ?
#
loop_
_entity_poly.entity_id
_entity_poly.type
_entity_poly.pdbx_seq_one_letter_code
_entity_poly.pdbx_strand_id
1 'polypeptide(L)'
;MLLALGASLPAREVRGQVAWTQAASYGWLTKESEAFCRYADTPPPQLNEKAVHAPVAHELQENFETRQLVQEWRGYDQLQALMQSCSLSGSPTTATESQQCTDELLAYVSGLAPLAAPLLLSLGFLVIWLVCCWMAFCRCCRRCCLCSERKAPRNAGLLYKAVMLLVAFAGTVVVVTTSGVAFIMSGEVSTAVGGSICHLLSMADEALNGSPNLPLFLGFDEGNQRMKVLRSQLDVDGQAMTDVRSILDDTASFASAMDDLLAKIQHMQRMLTLVGQRKIKEHSCWFCQRGGGNNATGEMGLLSELLRELQRSSADAMRQIQKSTTSTLTGDELMRVSAAVQRGSRSLEVFMNGFAGVFVESLGGQRTLLQTLEDMRHTVFQCMCAFCIIYAVVVSNGILCHARRSTARYPTPGPAGVACFCGFCGLALALLFAGVLLLTAVPLSELCGFWRYELMTSAGATEYYRQLGLFDASDLNRQLDSSAAEVFKACLTPEGSGEVLQALGLEGQLSFQDLLDRRFIELEDKMAGKAVDTAKFELLVSQAKAFGGLFVLDPDEPQPLAPNAVAQMMGSSVDADDRIGPDGETEIYGLNTYAGLIAGPGEYSFQHGTAGGGRIITATRPTAAEVADAPLTVQNALAYGRLKEQLLSEPDVLRCDMMDSRYVVHQRTCGLEEYQQSVVAWATQVKEAGLKLGEEAQRARPIIAKDLRNSLQGVLMEVRRLRSAMRCRFLWRRWEDVDLLLCNYAVPGMLQGFAAWMALACGSLLLVTLHYKVWRHLLDNKVVGEELERFSEKYKYLQVVKA
;
A
#
# COMPACT_ATOMS: atom_id res chain seq x y z
N MET A 1 29.30 0.25 -12.83
CA MET A 1 30.64 0.90 -12.81
C MET A 1 30.69 2.14 -11.92
N LEU A 2 29.82 3.16 -12.04
CA LEU A 2 29.76 4.28 -11.07
C LEU A 2 29.35 3.85 -9.64
N LEU A 3 28.39 2.92 -9.50
CA LEU A 3 28.07 2.29 -8.21
C LEU A 3 29.21 1.43 -7.64
N ALA A 4 29.96 0.74 -8.50
CA ALA A 4 31.14 -0.05 -8.11
C ALA A 4 32.40 0.82 -7.84
N LEU A 5 32.50 1.98 -8.49
CA LEU A 5 33.54 3.00 -8.23
C LEU A 5 33.22 3.79 -6.95
N GLY A 6 31.94 3.97 -6.62
CA GLY A 6 31.50 4.49 -5.32
C GLY A 6 31.84 3.53 -4.17
N ALA A 7 31.69 2.22 -4.40
CA ALA A 7 32.00 1.19 -3.41
C ALA A 7 33.51 0.98 -3.13
N SER A 8 34.39 1.42 -4.06
CA SER A 8 35.86 1.27 -3.92
C SER A 8 36.58 2.51 -3.39
N LEU A 9 35.89 3.65 -3.24
CA LEU A 9 36.36 4.72 -2.36
C LEU A 9 36.28 4.20 -0.93
N PRO A 10 37.35 4.26 -0.13
CA PRO A 10 37.31 3.75 1.23
C PRO A 10 36.22 4.52 1.97
N ALA A 11 35.14 3.82 2.34
CA ALA A 11 34.13 4.23 3.31
C ALA A 11 34.78 4.34 4.70
N ARG A 12 35.82 5.17 4.79
CA ARG A 12 36.70 5.34 5.94
C ARG A 12 35.96 6.23 6.93
N GLU A 13 35.61 5.62 8.06
CA GLU A 13 35.31 6.27 9.36
C GLU A 13 34.06 7.15 9.52
N VAL A 14 33.29 7.49 8.49
CA VAL A 14 32.06 8.31 8.71
C VAL A 14 30.90 7.50 9.31
N ARG A 15 30.88 6.16 9.16
CA ARG A 15 29.83 5.29 9.74
C ARG A 15 29.82 5.25 11.28
N GLY A 16 30.91 5.64 11.94
CA GLY A 16 31.02 5.56 13.40
C GLY A 16 30.42 6.73 14.19
N GLN A 17 30.27 7.91 13.58
CA GLN A 17 29.87 9.14 14.28
C GLN A 17 28.46 9.65 13.96
N VAL A 18 27.78 9.11 12.93
CA VAL A 18 26.44 9.58 12.51
C VAL A 18 25.29 8.86 13.24
N ALA A 19 25.59 7.80 14.02
CA ALA A 19 24.58 6.95 14.66
C ALA A 19 23.78 7.59 15.82
N TRP A 20 24.00 8.85 16.20
CA TRP A 20 23.41 9.43 17.42
C TRP A 20 22.51 10.67 17.26
N THR A 21 22.19 11.10 16.04
CA THR A 21 21.22 12.21 15.81
C THR A 21 20.25 11.93 14.67
N GLN A 22 19.50 10.81 14.72
CA GLN A 22 18.66 10.37 13.59
C GLN A 22 17.33 11.12 13.40
N ALA A 23 16.72 11.71 14.43
CA ALA A 23 15.41 12.39 14.29
C ALA A 23 15.49 13.84 13.73
N ALA A 24 16.70 14.40 13.57
CA ALA A 24 16.94 15.69 12.90
C ALA A 24 17.54 15.51 11.49
N SER A 25 17.68 14.27 11.00
CA SER A 25 18.78 13.90 10.11
C SER A 25 18.55 14.07 8.61
N TYR A 26 17.32 14.22 8.13
CA TYR A 26 17.04 14.34 6.69
C TYR A 26 16.39 15.67 6.27
N GLY A 27 16.21 16.64 7.17
CA GLY A 27 15.67 17.96 6.80
C GLY A 27 16.55 18.76 5.83
N TRP A 28 17.82 18.37 5.66
CA TRP A 28 18.69 18.89 4.60
C TRP A 28 18.26 18.38 3.22
N LEU A 29 17.71 17.17 3.13
CA LEU A 29 17.31 16.52 1.87
C LEU A 29 16.18 17.32 1.19
N THR A 30 15.23 17.85 1.96
CA THR A 30 14.17 18.73 1.43
C THR A 30 14.76 19.99 0.80
N LYS A 31 15.68 20.67 1.51
CA LYS A 31 16.36 21.86 0.97
C LYS A 31 17.17 21.54 -0.27
N GLU A 32 17.82 20.38 -0.29
CA GLU A 32 18.64 19.96 -1.42
C GLU A 32 17.81 19.57 -2.64
N SER A 33 16.73 18.83 -2.42
CA SER A 33 15.73 18.46 -3.43
C SER A 33 15.16 19.73 -4.07
N GLU A 34 14.66 20.67 -3.27
CA GLU A 34 14.17 21.96 -3.76
C GLU A 34 15.24 22.74 -4.52
N ALA A 35 16.47 22.82 -3.99
CA ALA A 35 17.54 23.56 -4.65
C ALA A 35 17.92 22.94 -6.00
N PHE A 36 17.87 21.60 -6.13
CA PHE A 36 18.14 20.93 -7.39
C PHE A 36 17.01 21.11 -8.39
N CYS A 37 15.80 20.78 -7.95
CA CYS A 37 14.63 20.67 -8.80
C CYS A 37 14.17 22.04 -9.33
N ARG A 38 14.60 23.15 -8.71
CA ARG A 38 14.44 24.50 -9.28
C ARG A 38 15.13 24.68 -10.64
N TYR A 39 16.16 23.89 -10.94
CA TYR A 39 16.88 23.95 -12.20
C TYR A 39 16.48 22.84 -13.18
N ALA A 40 15.62 21.91 -12.77
CA ALA A 40 15.09 20.88 -13.66
C ALA A 40 13.99 21.47 -14.54
N ASP A 41 14.01 21.17 -15.84
CA ASP A 41 13.03 21.72 -16.80
C ASP A 41 11.59 21.28 -16.51
N THR A 42 11.41 20.09 -15.94
CA THR A 42 10.12 19.54 -15.56
C THR A 42 10.14 19.18 -14.08
N PRO A 43 9.52 19.99 -13.19
CA PRO A 43 9.38 19.60 -11.80
C PRO A 43 8.49 18.35 -11.70
N PRO A 44 8.76 17.47 -10.71
CA PRO A 44 7.94 16.29 -10.50
C PRO A 44 6.46 16.69 -10.33
N PRO A 45 5.52 15.98 -10.98
CA PRO A 45 4.10 16.28 -10.82
C PRO A 45 3.71 16.14 -9.34
N GLN A 46 2.79 16.99 -8.88
CA GLN A 46 2.27 16.86 -7.52
C GLN A 46 1.53 15.52 -7.36
N LEU A 47 1.67 14.94 -6.18
CA LEU A 47 1.03 13.68 -5.81
C LEU A 47 -0.49 13.79 -5.97
N ASN A 48 -1.09 12.97 -6.83
CA ASN A 48 -2.54 12.86 -6.95
C ASN A 48 -2.96 11.42 -6.68
N GLU A 49 -3.53 11.18 -5.50
CA GLU A 49 -3.97 9.85 -5.03
C GLU A 49 -5.01 9.19 -5.97
N LYS A 50 -5.74 9.99 -6.75
CA LYS A 50 -6.78 9.48 -7.66
C LYS A 50 -6.25 8.94 -8.98
N ALA A 51 -4.98 9.20 -9.31
CA ALA A 51 -4.33 8.66 -10.50
C ALA A 51 -3.85 7.21 -10.23
N VAL A 52 -4.76 6.33 -9.82
CA VAL A 52 -4.50 4.89 -9.79
C VAL A 52 -4.57 4.41 -11.23
N HIS A 53 -3.48 4.62 -11.98
CA HIS A 53 -3.31 3.97 -13.26
C HIS A 53 -3.01 2.49 -13.00
N ALA A 54 -3.79 1.61 -13.61
CA ALA A 54 -3.45 0.19 -13.63
C ALA A 54 -2.03 0.05 -14.21
N PRO A 55 -1.20 -0.88 -13.70
CA PRO A 55 0.12 -1.13 -14.27
C PRO A 55 -0.05 -1.39 -15.78
N VAL A 56 0.63 -0.60 -16.59
CA VAL A 56 0.61 -0.78 -18.06
C VAL A 56 1.31 -2.10 -18.34
N ALA A 57 0.64 -3.01 -19.05
CA ALA A 57 1.21 -4.30 -19.43
C ALA A 57 2.56 -4.08 -20.11
N HIS A 58 3.52 -4.96 -19.84
CA HIS A 58 4.91 -4.79 -20.25
C HIS A 58 5.08 -4.52 -21.76
N GLU A 59 4.29 -5.22 -22.57
CA GLU A 59 4.27 -5.11 -24.04
C GLU A 59 3.68 -3.78 -24.54
N LEU A 60 2.88 -3.10 -23.72
CA LEU A 60 2.23 -1.82 -24.05
C LEU A 60 3.03 -0.60 -23.59
N GLN A 61 4.15 -0.81 -22.89
CA GLN A 61 5.03 0.28 -22.48
C GLN A 61 5.77 0.83 -23.71
N GLU A 62 5.88 2.16 -23.81
CA GLU A 62 6.63 2.81 -24.88
C GLU A 62 8.07 2.26 -24.97
N ASN A 63 8.60 2.17 -26.19
CA ASN A 63 9.95 1.67 -26.50
C ASN A 63 10.21 0.19 -26.13
N PHE A 64 9.18 -0.67 -26.02
CA PHE A 64 9.37 -2.11 -25.83
C PHE A 64 10.29 -2.74 -26.89
N GLU A 65 10.08 -2.44 -28.17
CA GLU A 65 10.88 -3.02 -29.28
C GLU A 65 12.36 -2.63 -29.20
N THR A 66 12.67 -1.38 -28.88
CA THR A 66 14.06 -0.91 -28.73
C THR A 66 14.77 -1.63 -27.59
N ARG A 67 14.03 -1.98 -26.52
CA ARG A 67 14.56 -2.74 -25.38
C ARG A 67 14.85 -4.18 -25.74
N GLN A 68 13.90 -4.84 -26.39
CA GLN A 68 14.08 -6.22 -26.83
C GLN A 68 15.30 -6.35 -27.75
N LEU A 69 15.51 -5.39 -28.66
CA LEU A 69 16.68 -5.36 -29.54
C LEU A 69 18.01 -5.31 -28.76
N VAL A 70 18.10 -4.49 -27.71
CA VAL A 70 19.31 -4.38 -26.87
C VAL A 70 19.57 -5.67 -26.09
N GLN A 71 18.52 -6.30 -25.56
CA GLN A 71 18.62 -7.58 -24.85
C GLN A 71 19.02 -8.73 -25.78
N GLU A 72 18.43 -8.80 -26.97
CA GLU A 72 18.77 -9.80 -27.98
C GLU A 72 20.23 -9.67 -28.45
N TRP A 73 20.77 -8.45 -28.54
CA TRP A 73 22.15 -8.20 -28.97
C TRP A 73 23.23 -8.74 -28.04
N ARG A 74 22.96 -8.83 -26.73
CA ARG A 74 23.99 -9.25 -25.77
C ARG A 74 24.02 -10.74 -25.48
N GLY A 75 22.93 -11.47 -25.74
CA GLY A 75 22.85 -12.89 -25.42
C GLY A 75 23.27 -13.19 -23.98
N TYR A 76 22.30 -13.11 -23.06
CA TYR A 76 22.40 -13.37 -21.60
C TYR A 76 22.90 -12.26 -20.67
N ASP A 77 22.29 -12.31 -19.47
CA ASP A 77 22.36 -11.42 -18.31
C ASP A 77 23.73 -11.39 -17.60
N GLN A 78 24.79 -10.97 -18.30
CA GLN A 78 26.12 -10.82 -17.68
C GLN A 78 26.12 -9.87 -16.47
N LEU A 79 25.25 -8.84 -16.50
CA LEU A 79 25.09 -7.94 -15.36
C LEU A 79 24.43 -8.62 -14.16
N GLN A 80 23.48 -9.55 -14.37
CA GLN A 80 22.82 -10.27 -13.28
C GLN A 80 23.81 -11.17 -12.54
N ALA A 81 24.63 -11.94 -13.29
CA ALA A 81 25.69 -12.77 -12.70
C ALA A 81 26.70 -11.92 -11.90
N LEU A 82 27.06 -10.75 -12.41
CA LEU A 82 27.89 -9.79 -11.69
C LEU A 82 27.22 -9.28 -10.41
N MET A 83 25.94 -8.94 -10.45
CA MET A 83 25.19 -8.38 -9.30
C MET A 83 24.91 -9.42 -8.22
N GLN A 84 24.74 -10.69 -8.59
CA GLN A 84 24.59 -11.82 -7.69
C GLN A 84 25.92 -12.17 -7.00
N SER A 85 27.04 -12.15 -7.74
CA SER A 85 28.37 -12.48 -7.21
C SER A 85 29.00 -11.32 -6.43
N CYS A 86 28.78 -10.08 -6.84
CA CYS A 86 29.28 -8.88 -6.18
C CYS A 86 28.21 -8.28 -5.26
N SER A 87 28.31 -8.57 -3.96
CA SER A 87 27.59 -7.82 -2.93
C SER A 87 28.00 -6.33 -3.00
N LEU A 88 27.13 -5.48 -3.53
CA LEU A 88 27.39 -4.03 -3.68
C LEU A 88 27.54 -3.28 -2.34
N SER A 89 26.94 -3.79 -1.27
CA SER A 89 26.80 -3.08 0.01
C SER A 89 27.66 -3.65 1.15
N GLY A 90 28.23 -4.85 0.98
CA GLY A 90 28.99 -5.55 2.01
C GLY A 90 30.39 -5.94 1.55
N SER A 91 31.40 -5.74 2.40
CA SER A 91 32.70 -6.39 2.23
C SER A 91 32.47 -7.91 2.08
N PRO A 92 33.10 -8.56 1.10
CA PRO A 92 32.98 -10.00 0.91
C PRO A 92 33.31 -10.69 2.23
N THR A 93 32.41 -11.57 2.67
CA THR A 93 32.55 -12.23 3.98
C THR A 93 33.64 -13.30 3.93
N THR A 94 33.95 -13.77 2.73
CA THR A 94 34.99 -14.77 2.46
C THR A 94 35.89 -14.31 1.31
N ALA A 95 37.17 -14.70 1.35
CA ALA A 95 38.11 -14.41 0.26
C ALA A 95 37.64 -15.01 -1.09
N THR A 96 36.91 -16.12 -1.04
CA THR A 96 36.31 -16.77 -2.21
C THR A 96 35.23 -15.92 -2.89
N GLU A 97 34.36 -15.26 -2.13
CA GLU A 97 33.36 -14.32 -2.68
C GLU A 97 34.03 -13.14 -3.39
N SER A 98 35.10 -12.60 -2.80
CA SER A 98 35.86 -11.51 -3.40
C SER A 98 36.45 -11.91 -4.75
N GLN A 99 37.01 -13.13 -4.84
CA GLN A 99 37.63 -13.61 -6.07
C GLN A 99 36.59 -13.88 -7.17
N GLN A 100 35.47 -14.51 -6.81
CA GLN A 100 34.37 -14.74 -7.75
C GLN A 100 33.83 -13.42 -8.32
N CYS A 101 33.62 -12.41 -7.47
CA CYS A 101 33.21 -11.08 -7.93
C CYS A 101 34.24 -10.44 -8.88
N THR A 102 35.55 -10.57 -8.61
CA THR A 102 36.58 -10.05 -9.53
C THR A 102 36.60 -10.77 -10.88
N ASP A 103 36.37 -12.08 -10.89
CA ASP A 103 36.35 -12.89 -12.11
C ASP A 103 35.14 -12.53 -12.98
N GLU A 104 33.95 -12.41 -12.38
CA GLU A 104 32.74 -11.96 -13.07
C GLU A 104 32.84 -10.51 -13.55
N LEU A 105 33.46 -9.62 -12.76
CA LEU A 105 33.72 -8.24 -13.19
C LEU A 105 34.66 -8.19 -14.38
N LEU A 106 35.71 -9.00 -14.38
CA LEU A 106 36.65 -9.09 -15.50
C LEU A 106 35.95 -9.65 -16.75
N ALA A 107 35.13 -10.68 -16.60
CA ALA A 107 34.32 -11.24 -17.68
C ALA A 107 33.40 -10.17 -18.28
N TYR A 108 32.65 -9.44 -17.43
CA TYR A 108 31.79 -8.35 -17.85
C TYR A 108 32.56 -7.24 -18.59
N VAL A 109 33.67 -6.75 -18.03
CA VAL A 109 34.51 -5.71 -18.66
C VAL A 109 35.11 -6.20 -19.98
N SER A 110 35.50 -7.47 -20.07
CA SER A 110 35.99 -8.06 -21.33
C SER A 110 34.89 -8.11 -22.40
N GLY A 111 33.63 -8.35 -22.01
CA GLY A 111 32.47 -8.25 -22.89
C GLY A 111 32.21 -6.83 -23.41
N LEU A 112 32.63 -5.80 -22.67
CA LEU A 112 32.56 -4.39 -23.12
C LEU A 112 33.68 -4.01 -24.11
N ALA A 113 34.78 -4.78 -24.18
CA ALA A 113 35.93 -4.46 -25.04
C ALA A 113 35.58 -4.17 -26.52
N PRO A 114 34.70 -4.93 -27.21
CA PRO A 114 34.31 -4.58 -28.58
C PRO A 114 33.61 -3.22 -28.70
N LEU A 115 32.90 -2.77 -27.66
CA LEU A 115 32.25 -1.45 -27.64
C LEU A 115 33.26 -0.30 -27.53
N ALA A 116 34.50 -0.58 -27.08
CA ALA A 116 35.59 0.39 -27.06
C ALA A 116 36.22 0.60 -28.45
N ALA A 117 35.77 -0.09 -29.51
CA ALA A 117 36.33 0.04 -30.85
C ALA A 117 36.41 1.49 -31.37
N PRO A 118 35.39 2.37 -31.21
CA PRO A 118 35.50 3.77 -31.63
C PRO A 118 36.58 4.54 -30.87
N LEU A 119 36.79 4.24 -29.59
CA LEU A 119 37.87 4.85 -28.78
C LEU A 119 39.24 4.40 -29.27
N LEU A 120 39.41 3.11 -29.54
CA LEU A 120 40.65 2.57 -30.09
C LEU A 120 40.95 3.14 -31.48
N LEU A 121 39.92 3.30 -32.32
CA LEU A 121 40.04 3.97 -33.61
C LEU A 121 40.39 5.45 -33.44
N SER A 122 39.79 6.16 -32.49
CA SER A 122 40.13 7.54 -32.16
C SER A 122 41.61 7.69 -31.83
N LEU A 123 42.12 6.84 -30.91
CA LEU A 123 43.55 6.80 -30.56
C LEU A 123 44.42 6.47 -31.76
N GLY A 124 44.04 5.48 -32.58
CA GLY A 124 44.73 5.13 -33.80
C GLY A 124 44.80 6.29 -34.79
N PHE A 125 43.69 6.99 -35.02
CA PHE A 125 43.64 8.18 -35.89
C PHE A 125 44.43 9.34 -35.31
N LEU A 126 44.47 9.51 -33.98
CA LEU A 126 45.30 10.52 -33.32
C LEU A 126 46.80 10.22 -33.48
N VAL A 127 47.22 8.95 -33.36
CA VAL A 127 48.60 8.54 -33.63
C VAL A 127 48.95 8.73 -35.11
N ILE A 128 48.09 8.27 -36.02
CA ILE A 128 48.24 8.50 -37.47
C ILE A 128 48.32 9.99 -37.74
N TRP A 129 47.49 10.81 -37.10
CA TRP A 129 47.51 12.26 -37.23
C TRP A 129 48.83 12.86 -36.76
N LEU A 130 49.32 12.52 -35.57
CA LEU A 130 50.61 13.02 -35.06
C LEU A 130 51.77 12.66 -36.01
N VAL A 131 51.79 11.43 -36.53
CA VAL A 131 52.83 10.96 -37.46
C VAL A 131 52.67 11.57 -38.86
N CYS A 132 51.48 11.50 -39.45
CA CYS A 132 51.21 11.94 -40.81
C CYS A 132 51.16 13.46 -40.95
N CYS A 133 50.64 14.21 -39.98
CA CYS A 133 50.73 15.67 -40.01
C CYS A 133 52.18 16.12 -39.90
N TRP A 134 52.98 15.53 -39.00
CA TRP A 134 54.41 15.82 -38.94
C TRP A 134 55.11 15.58 -40.28
N MET A 135 54.84 14.45 -40.94
CA MET A 135 55.38 14.12 -42.26
C MET A 135 54.86 15.04 -43.37
N ALA A 136 53.59 15.48 -43.30
CA ALA A 136 52.98 16.38 -44.27
C ALA A 136 53.47 17.83 -44.13
N PHE A 137 53.83 18.27 -42.92
CA PHE A 137 54.42 19.58 -42.65
C PHE A 137 55.94 19.60 -42.86
N CYS A 138 56.62 18.44 -42.74
CA CYS A 138 58.05 18.33 -43.00
C CYS A 138 58.37 18.41 -44.50
N ARG A 139 59.05 19.49 -44.92
CA ARG A 139 59.54 19.68 -46.30
C ARG A 139 60.45 18.55 -46.77
N CYS A 140 61.23 17.94 -45.88
CA CYS A 140 62.17 16.87 -46.22
C CYS A 140 61.45 15.57 -46.58
N CYS A 141 60.35 15.25 -45.88
CA CYS A 141 59.58 14.04 -46.12
C CYS A 141 58.76 14.10 -47.41
N ARG A 142 58.28 15.29 -47.81
CA ARG A 142 57.63 15.51 -49.13
C ARG A 142 58.52 15.23 -50.33
N ARG A 143 59.85 15.34 -50.16
CA ARG A 143 60.85 15.10 -51.22
C ARG A 143 61.34 13.64 -51.31
N CYS A 144 60.91 12.76 -50.39
CA CYS A 144 61.41 11.40 -50.33
C CYS A 144 60.80 10.50 -51.43
N CYS A 145 61.59 9.58 -51.99
CA CYS A 145 61.33 8.85 -53.25
C CYS A 145 60.10 7.93 -53.26
N LEU A 146 59.53 7.56 -52.10
CA LEU A 146 58.35 6.69 -52.02
C LEU A 146 57.04 7.35 -52.47
N CYS A 147 57.04 8.67 -52.72
CA CYS A 147 55.90 9.42 -53.26
C CYS A 147 56.02 9.76 -54.76
N SER A 148 56.79 8.97 -55.53
CA SER A 148 56.95 9.16 -56.97
C SER A 148 55.71 8.72 -57.77
N GLU A 149 54.61 9.47 -57.67
CA GLU A 149 53.43 9.23 -58.51
C GLU A 149 53.27 10.31 -59.60
N ARG A 150 53.19 9.80 -60.85
CA ARG A 150 52.84 10.40 -62.15
C ARG A 150 53.32 11.82 -62.51
N LYS A 151 54.08 11.87 -63.61
CA LYS A 151 54.87 13.00 -64.14
C LYS A 151 54.11 14.15 -64.83
N ALA A 152 52.78 14.26 -64.80
CA ALA A 152 52.09 15.38 -65.45
C ALA A 152 50.72 15.73 -64.85
N PRO A 153 50.41 17.03 -64.65
CA PRO A 153 49.07 17.47 -64.26
C PRO A 153 48.07 17.23 -65.40
N ARG A 154 47.09 16.35 -65.18
CA ARG A 154 45.92 16.28 -66.07
C ARG A 154 44.96 17.39 -65.69
N ASN A 155 44.52 18.18 -66.67
CA ASN A 155 43.39 19.08 -66.47
C ASN A 155 42.17 18.23 -66.13
N ALA A 156 41.77 18.26 -64.85
CA ALA A 156 40.53 17.64 -64.42
C ALA A 156 39.36 18.24 -65.23
N GLY A 157 38.63 17.37 -65.93
CA GLY A 157 37.44 17.78 -66.67
C GLY A 157 36.42 18.47 -65.76
N LEU A 158 35.57 19.31 -66.35
CA LEU A 158 34.53 20.06 -65.62
C LEU A 158 33.66 19.12 -64.76
N LEU A 159 33.32 17.94 -65.30
CA LEU A 159 32.54 16.91 -64.61
C LEU A 159 33.23 16.44 -63.31
N TYR A 160 34.53 16.16 -63.33
CA TYR A 160 35.26 15.73 -62.13
C TYR A 160 35.26 16.82 -61.05
N LYS A 161 35.45 18.09 -61.45
CA LYS A 161 35.40 19.23 -60.51
C LYS A 161 33.99 19.39 -59.92
N ALA A 162 32.95 19.22 -60.72
CA ALA A 162 31.57 19.27 -60.27
C ALA A 162 31.26 18.14 -59.28
N VAL A 163 31.70 16.91 -59.58
CA VAL A 163 31.54 15.75 -58.68
C VAL A 163 32.27 15.99 -57.35
N MET A 164 33.52 16.45 -57.37
CA MET A 164 34.26 16.74 -56.14
C MET A 164 33.61 17.86 -55.32
N LEU A 165 33.07 18.90 -55.97
CA LEU A 165 32.34 19.95 -55.27
C LEU A 165 31.03 19.42 -54.67
N LEU A 166 30.30 18.57 -55.39
CA LEU A 166 29.08 17.92 -54.90
C LEU A 166 29.38 17.03 -53.69
N VAL A 167 30.44 16.22 -53.74
CA VAL A 167 30.86 15.36 -52.62
C VAL A 167 31.32 16.20 -51.42
N ALA A 168 32.05 17.29 -51.64
CA ALA A 168 32.44 18.21 -50.57
C ALA A 168 31.22 18.91 -49.93
N PHE A 169 30.26 19.33 -50.75
CA PHE A 169 29.01 19.91 -50.28
C PHE A 169 28.21 18.88 -49.48
N ALA A 170 28.04 17.66 -50.00
CA ALA A 170 27.37 16.57 -49.30
C ALA A 170 28.05 16.25 -47.96
N GLY A 171 29.38 16.14 -47.93
CA GLY A 171 30.14 15.92 -46.69
C GLY A 171 29.97 17.06 -45.69
N THR A 172 29.94 18.30 -46.15
CA THR A 172 29.70 19.49 -45.30
C THR A 172 28.28 19.46 -44.73
N VAL A 173 27.28 19.17 -45.55
CA VAL A 173 25.88 19.03 -45.11
C VAL A 173 25.77 17.94 -44.06
N VAL A 174 26.36 16.76 -44.29
CA VAL A 174 26.37 15.65 -43.32
C VAL A 174 27.00 16.09 -42.00
N VAL A 175 28.16 16.76 -42.03
CA VAL A 175 28.83 17.23 -40.81
C VAL A 175 27.96 18.25 -40.05
N VAL A 176 27.36 19.21 -40.75
CA VAL A 176 26.52 20.25 -40.13
C VAL A 176 25.24 19.64 -39.55
N THR A 177 24.54 18.79 -40.29
CA THR A 177 23.28 18.17 -39.82
C THR A 177 23.53 17.23 -38.66
N THR A 178 24.55 16.37 -38.74
CA THR A 178 24.90 15.44 -37.65
C THR A 178 25.42 16.16 -36.41
N SER A 179 26.17 17.27 -36.57
CA SER A 179 26.55 18.13 -35.42
C SER A 179 25.32 18.78 -34.78
N GLY A 180 24.34 19.23 -35.57
CA GLY A 180 23.08 19.76 -35.06
C GLY A 180 22.27 18.72 -34.29
N VAL A 181 22.15 17.50 -34.83
CA VAL A 181 21.51 16.38 -34.14
C VAL A 181 22.25 16.04 -32.85
N ALA A 182 23.58 15.90 -32.89
CA ALA A 182 24.38 15.62 -31.70
C ALA A 182 24.23 16.69 -30.61
N PHE A 183 24.10 17.97 -31.00
CA PHE A 183 23.82 19.07 -30.08
C PHE A 183 22.46 18.91 -29.39
N ILE A 184 21.39 18.66 -30.16
CA ILE A 184 20.03 18.47 -29.63
C ILE A 184 19.99 17.26 -28.69
N MET A 185 20.53 16.11 -29.13
CA MET A 185 20.59 14.89 -28.33
C MET A 185 21.38 15.08 -27.03
N SER A 186 22.46 15.87 -27.04
CA SER A 186 23.22 16.18 -25.83
C SER A 186 22.41 17.01 -24.83
N GLY A 187 21.49 17.85 -25.31
CA GLY A 187 20.50 18.56 -24.48
C GLY A 187 19.53 17.58 -23.85
N GLU A 188 18.87 16.74 -24.65
CA GLU A 188 17.91 15.74 -24.17
C GLU A 188 18.50 14.78 -23.14
N VAL A 189 19.74 14.33 -23.31
CA VAL A 189 20.43 13.50 -22.32
C VAL A 189 20.67 14.26 -21.01
N SER A 190 21.10 15.52 -21.08
CA SER A 190 21.36 16.34 -19.89
C SER A 190 20.08 16.62 -19.10
N THR A 191 18.99 16.97 -19.80
CA THR A 191 17.69 17.22 -19.18
C THR A 191 17.10 15.94 -18.59
N ALA A 192 17.24 14.80 -19.27
CA ALA A 192 16.79 13.51 -18.77
C ALA A 192 17.60 13.03 -17.54
N VAL A 193 18.93 13.17 -17.55
CA VAL A 193 19.78 12.83 -16.40
C VAL A 193 19.48 13.76 -15.22
N GLY A 194 19.44 15.08 -15.43
CA GLY A 194 19.07 16.04 -14.39
C GLY A 194 17.66 15.79 -13.84
N GLY A 195 16.69 15.51 -14.71
CA GLY A 195 15.33 15.15 -14.32
C GLY A 195 15.31 13.89 -13.45
N SER A 196 15.99 12.81 -13.87
CA SER A 196 16.04 11.55 -13.14
C SER A 196 16.60 11.72 -11.71
N ILE A 197 17.68 12.50 -11.55
CA ILE A 197 18.26 12.82 -10.23
C ILE A 197 17.30 13.65 -9.38
N CYS A 198 16.59 14.62 -9.96
CA CYS A 198 15.59 15.43 -9.25
C CYS A 198 14.42 14.56 -8.74
N HIS A 199 13.87 13.70 -9.61
CA HIS A 199 12.80 12.79 -9.23
C HIS A 199 13.23 11.80 -8.16
N LEU A 200 14.47 11.31 -8.24
CA LEU A 200 15.03 10.41 -7.25
C LEU A 200 15.23 11.08 -5.88
N LEU A 201 15.77 12.29 -5.83
CA LEU A 201 15.92 13.07 -4.59
C LEU A 201 14.57 13.43 -4.00
N SER A 202 13.60 13.81 -4.84
CA SER A 202 12.23 14.07 -4.41
C SER A 202 11.55 12.82 -3.86
N MET A 203 11.75 11.67 -4.51
CA MET A 203 11.28 10.37 -4.01
C MET A 203 11.88 10.05 -2.65
N ALA A 204 13.19 10.27 -2.49
CA ALA A 204 13.88 9.99 -1.23
C ALA A 204 13.41 10.91 -0.10
N ASP A 205 13.22 12.20 -0.39
CA ASP A 205 12.68 13.18 0.55
C ASP A 205 11.24 12.86 0.95
N GLU A 206 10.36 12.64 -0.02
CA GLU A 206 8.95 12.28 0.23
C GLU A 206 8.85 10.95 0.99
N ALA A 207 9.72 9.97 0.69
CA ALA A 207 9.76 8.69 1.40
C ALA A 207 10.17 8.85 2.87
N LEU A 208 11.21 9.62 3.17
CA LEU A 208 11.76 9.71 4.52
C LEU A 208 11.03 10.76 5.37
N ASN A 209 10.83 11.95 4.83
CA ASN A 209 10.29 13.13 5.54
C ASN A 209 8.78 13.34 5.33
N GLY A 210 8.17 12.62 4.39
CA GLY A 210 6.76 12.80 4.04
C GLY A 210 6.53 13.90 3.01
N SER A 211 5.29 14.06 2.55
CA SER A 211 4.96 15.10 1.57
C SER A 211 4.62 16.42 2.28
N PRO A 212 5.31 17.54 1.98
CA PRO A 212 5.08 18.82 2.67
C PRO A 212 3.74 19.47 2.30
N ASN A 213 3.22 19.17 1.11
CA ASN A 213 2.06 19.87 0.54
C ASN A 213 0.74 19.10 0.70
N LEU A 214 0.80 17.79 0.98
CA LEU A 214 -0.36 16.92 1.07
C LEU A 214 -0.16 15.91 2.21
N PRO A 215 -1.06 15.83 3.21
CA PRO A 215 -0.97 14.87 4.33
C PRO A 215 -1.30 13.42 3.90
N LEU A 216 -0.98 13.06 2.66
CA LEU A 216 -1.20 11.74 2.07
C LEU A 216 -0.22 10.71 2.63
N PHE A 217 1.03 11.13 2.82
CA PHE A 217 2.08 10.28 3.34
C PHE A 217 2.92 11.01 4.37
N LEU A 218 3.03 10.39 5.54
CA LEU A 218 3.66 10.94 6.72
C LEU A 218 5.19 10.98 6.63
N GLY A 219 5.78 10.11 5.80
CA GLY A 219 7.21 9.83 5.84
C GLY A 219 7.50 8.62 6.73
N PHE A 220 8.47 7.81 6.33
CA PHE A 220 8.87 6.63 7.10
C PHE A 220 9.51 7.00 8.44
N ASP A 221 10.23 8.13 8.54
CA ASP A 221 10.85 8.55 9.80
C ASP A 221 9.78 8.94 10.84
N GLU A 222 8.89 9.86 10.48
CA GLU A 222 7.78 10.26 11.35
C GLU A 222 6.84 9.05 11.63
N GLY A 223 6.64 8.16 10.65
CA GLY A 223 5.94 6.89 10.87
C GLY A 223 6.60 5.99 11.92
N ASN A 224 7.92 5.83 11.85
CA ASN A 224 8.69 5.07 12.85
C ASN A 224 8.64 5.74 14.23
N GLN A 225 8.77 7.06 14.30
CA GLN A 225 8.65 7.81 15.56
C GLN A 225 7.27 7.61 16.19
N ARG A 226 6.19 7.65 15.41
CA ARG A 226 4.83 7.36 15.90
C ARG A 226 4.65 5.91 16.33
N MET A 227 5.24 4.94 15.64
CA MET A 227 5.24 3.55 16.11
C MET A 227 5.98 3.40 17.45
N LYS A 228 7.09 4.13 17.67
CA LYS A 228 7.80 4.16 18.95
C LYS A 228 6.95 4.79 20.06
N VAL A 229 6.23 5.88 19.78
CA VAL A 229 5.27 6.49 20.71
C VAL A 229 4.13 5.53 21.02
N LEU A 230 3.52 4.93 19.99
CA LEU A 230 2.43 3.96 20.15
C LEU A 230 2.89 2.75 20.98
N ARG A 231 4.09 2.23 20.72
CA ARG A 231 4.70 1.17 21.54
C ARG A 231 4.81 1.58 23.00
N SER A 232 5.30 2.79 23.29
CA SER A 232 5.43 3.27 24.68
C SER A 232 4.07 3.41 25.38
N GLN A 233 3.01 3.75 24.63
CA GLN A 233 1.65 3.83 25.16
C GLN A 233 1.00 2.46 25.34
N LEU A 234 1.34 1.49 24.50
CA LEU A 234 0.86 0.10 24.57
C LEU A 234 1.72 -0.80 25.46
N ASP A 235 2.79 -0.27 26.04
CA ASP A 235 3.60 -1.02 26.99
C ASP A 235 2.77 -1.38 28.23
N VAL A 236 3.09 -2.50 28.87
CA VAL A 236 2.36 -2.98 30.06
C VAL A 236 2.44 -1.94 31.17
N ASP A 237 3.57 -1.25 31.27
CA ASP A 237 3.83 -0.19 32.24
C ASP A 237 3.52 1.22 31.67
N GLY A 238 3.02 1.29 30.43
CA GLY A 238 2.61 2.53 29.79
C GLY A 238 1.48 3.20 30.57
N GLN A 239 1.50 4.53 30.64
CA GLN A 239 0.48 5.29 31.36
C GLN A 239 -0.93 4.97 30.87
N ALA A 240 -1.13 4.94 29.54
CA ALA A 240 -2.43 4.62 28.95
C ALA A 240 -2.94 3.23 29.35
N MET A 241 -2.09 2.20 29.36
CA MET A 241 -2.50 0.84 29.75
C MET A 241 -2.71 0.71 31.26
N THR A 242 -1.95 1.44 32.07
CA THR A 242 -2.14 1.52 33.52
C THR A 242 -3.50 2.16 33.85
N ASP A 243 -3.82 3.28 33.21
CA ASP A 243 -5.10 3.98 33.35
C ASP A 243 -6.26 3.07 32.89
N VAL A 244 -6.10 2.39 31.75
CA VAL A 244 -7.09 1.41 31.26
C VAL A 244 -7.34 0.30 32.27
N ARG A 245 -6.30 -0.30 32.88
CA ARG A 245 -6.48 -1.33 33.91
C ARG A 245 -7.20 -0.80 35.14
N SER A 246 -6.78 0.36 35.64
CA SER A 246 -7.45 1.01 36.79
C SER A 246 -8.93 1.24 36.50
N ILE A 247 -9.26 1.74 35.30
CA ILE A 247 -10.65 1.99 34.89
C ILE A 247 -11.43 0.68 34.73
N LEU A 248 -10.81 -0.38 34.21
CA LEU A 248 -11.44 -1.70 34.11
C LEU A 248 -11.72 -2.30 35.49
N ASP A 249 -10.82 -2.11 36.45
CA ASP A 249 -10.99 -2.53 37.84
C ASP A 249 -12.08 -1.71 38.56
N ASP A 250 -12.09 -0.39 38.38
CA ASP A 250 -13.12 0.52 38.91
C ASP A 250 -14.52 0.22 38.33
N THR A 251 -14.58 -0.39 37.14
CA THR A 251 -15.82 -0.79 36.46
C THR A 251 -16.13 -2.29 36.58
N ALA A 252 -15.38 -3.03 37.40
CA ALA A 252 -15.60 -4.46 37.61
C ALA A 252 -16.93 -4.75 38.33
N SER A 253 -17.37 -3.88 39.25
CA SER A 253 -18.67 -4.00 39.92
C SER A 253 -19.83 -3.90 38.94
N PHE A 254 -19.74 -2.98 37.97
CA PHE A 254 -20.69 -2.82 36.88
C PHE A 254 -20.76 -4.06 35.98
N ALA A 255 -19.59 -4.61 35.60
CA ALA A 255 -19.51 -5.85 34.83
C ALA A 255 -20.22 -7.01 35.54
N SER A 256 -19.91 -7.20 36.82
CA SER A 256 -20.51 -8.24 37.66
C SER A 256 -22.02 -8.04 37.81
N ALA A 257 -22.50 -6.79 37.96
CA ALA A 257 -23.93 -6.50 38.04
C ALA A 257 -24.67 -6.81 36.73
N MET A 258 -24.04 -6.53 35.57
CA MET A 258 -24.60 -6.87 34.26
C MET A 258 -24.69 -8.40 34.07
N ASP A 259 -23.61 -9.12 34.38
CA ASP A 259 -23.56 -10.57 34.25
C ASP A 259 -24.55 -11.25 35.23
N ASP A 260 -24.69 -10.72 36.46
CA ASP A 260 -25.69 -11.17 37.44
C ASP A 260 -27.12 -11.01 36.93
N LEU A 261 -27.44 -9.84 36.36
CA LEU A 261 -28.76 -9.60 35.78
C LEU A 261 -29.04 -10.54 34.62
N LEU A 262 -28.10 -10.68 33.68
CA LEU A 262 -28.26 -11.56 32.53
C LEU A 262 -28.44 -13.02 32.94
N ALA A 263 -27.67 -13.50 33.93
CA ALA A 263 -27.81 -14.84 34.46
C ALA A 263 -29.19 -15.06 35.10
N LYS A 264 -29.69 -14.09 35.88
CA LYS A 264 -31.02 -14.16 36.51
C LYS A 264 -32.16 -14.10 35.50
N ILE A 265 -32.06 -13.27 34.46
CA ILE A 265 -33.04 -13.22 33.36
C ILE A 265 -33.06 -14.57 32.64
N GLN A 266 -31.89 -15.11 32.28
CA GLN A 266 -31.78 -16.39 31.58
C GLN A 266 -32.28 -17.56 32.42
N HIS A 267 -31.98 -17.57 33.73
CA HIS A 267 -32.49 -18.57 34.67
C HIS A 267 -34.02 -18.53 34.72
N MET A 268 -34.61 -17.35 34.98
CA MET A 268 -36.06 -17.19 35.04
C MET A 268 -36.72 -17.57 33.71
N GLN A 269 -36.15 -17.14 32.58
CA GLN A 269 -36.65 -17.46 31.24
C GLN A 269 -36.63 -18.97 31.01
N ARG A 270 -35.53 -19.65 31.34
CA ARG A 270 -35.41 -21.10 31.21
C ARG A 270 -36.46 -21.82 32.06
N MET A 271 -36.69 -21.38 33.30
CA MET A 271 -37.68 -21.97 34.19
C MET A 271 -39.09 -21.81 33.65
N LEU A 272 -39.45 -20.60 33.23
CA LEU A 272 -40.75 -20.32 32.62
C LEU A 272 -40.93 -21.14 31.34
N THR A 273 -39.93 -21.25 30.47
CA THR A 273 -40.04 -22.06 29.25
C THR A 273 -40.20 -23.55 29.55
N LEU A 274 -39.44 -24.10 30.51
CA LEU A 274 -39.54 -25.52 30.89
C LEU A 274 -40.93 -25.88 31.43
N VAL A 275 -41.52 -25.00 32.23
CA VAL A 275 -42.87 -25.20 32.78
C VAL A 275 -43.93 -24.89 31.73
N GLY A 276 -43.75 -23.85 30.92
CA GLY A 276 -44.71 -23.42 29.89
C GLY A 276 -44.83 -24.40 28.72
N GLN A 277 -43.77 -25.14 28.38
CA GLN A 277 -43.81 -26.17 27.34
C GLN A 277 -44.52 -27.46 27.78
N ARG A 278 -44.62 -27.71 29.08
CA ARG A 278 -45.27 -28.91 29.60
C ARG A 278 -46.71 -28.58 29.93
N LYS A 279 -47.65 -29.13 29.17
CA LYS A 279 -49.06 -29.16 29.60
C LYS A 279 -49.19 -30.07 30.80
N ILE A 280 -49.65 -29.53 31.92
CA ILE A 280 -49.85 -30.28 33.16
C ILE A 280 -51.32 -30.66 33.21
N LYS A 281 -51.62 -31.91 32.84
CA LYS A 281 -53.00 -32.43 32.82
C LYS A 281 -53.96 -31.47 32.09
N GLU A 282 -53.56 -31.04 30.88
CA GLU A 282 -54.27 -30.09 29.99
C GLU A 282 -54.20 -28.60 30.37
N HIS A 283 -53.44 -28.22 31.41
CA HIS A 283 -53.28 -26.81 31.74
C HIS A 283 -51.97 -26.27 31.18
N SER A 284 -52.03 -25.08 30.59
CA SER A 284 -50.87 -24.28 30.19
C SER A 284 -50.64 -23.14 31.17
N CYS A 285 -49.38 -22.90 31.52
CA CYS A 285 -49.00 -21.80 32.40
C CYS A 285 -49.05 -20.48 31.61
N TRP A 286 -49.99 -19.59 31.94
CA TRP A 286 -50.21 -18.35 31.20
C TRP A 286 -49.02 -17.38 31.32
N PHE A 287 -48.53 -17.17 32.55
CA PHE A 287 -47.37 -16.29 32.76
C PHE A 287 -46.08 -16.90 32.20
N CYS A 288 -45.99 -18.22 32.08
CA CYS A 288 -44.85 -18.85 31.43
C CYS A 288 -44.77 -18.51 29.95
N GLN A 289 -45.90 -18.54 29.24
CA GLN A 289 -45.99 -18.12 27.84
C GLN A 289 -45.73 -16.62 27.68
N ARG A 290 -46.34 -15.77 28.51
CA ARG A 290 -46.17 -14.30 28.43
C ARG A 290 -44.79 -13.82 28.91
N GLY A 291 -44.23 -14.46 29.92
CA GLY A 291 -42.94 -14.10 30.52
C GLY A 291 -41.75 -14.70 29.78
N GLY A 292 -41.78 -16.00 29.51
CA GLY A 292 -40.72 -16.75 28.82
C GLY A 292 -40.80 -16.66 27.29
N GLY A 293 -41.99 -16.40 26.74
CA GLY A 293 -42.30 -16.46 25.32
C GLY A 293 -42.95 -17.78 24.93
N ASN A 294 -43.60 -17.80 23.77
CA ASN A 294 -44.24 -19.01 23.25
C ASN A 294 -43.64 -19.36 21.87
N ASN A 295 -42.88 -20.45 21.83
CA ASN A 295 -42.24 -20.92 20.59
C ASN A 295 -43.27 -21.33 19.52
N ALA A 296 -44.50 -21.69 19.90
CA ALA A 296 -45.54 -22.08 18.96
C ALA A 296 -46.19 -20.88 18.27
N THR A 297 -46.37 -19.75 18.97
CA THR A 297 -46.98 -18.52 18.41
C THR A 297 -45.95 -17.53 17.89
N GLY A 298 -44.67 -17.68 18.27
CA GLY A 298 -43.61 -16.72 17.94
C GLY A 298 -43.68 -15.42 18.76
N GLU A 299 -44.55 -15.36 19.77
CA GLU A 299 -44.65 -14.19 20.66
C GLU A 299 -43.40 -14.08 21.55
N MET A 300 -42.73 -12.92 21.49
CA MET A 300 -41.65 -12.59 22.41
C MET A 300 -42.21 -12.40 23.83
N GLY A 301 -41.68 -13.15 24.78
CA GLY A 301 -41.99 -12.95 26.19
C GLY A 301 -41.39 -11.67 26.77
N LEU A 302 -41.91 -11.22 27.90
CA LEU A 302 -41.45 -10.04 28.64
C LEU A 302 -39.95 -10.09 28.97
N LEU A 303 -39.41 -11.27 29.30
CA LEU A 303 -37.97 -11.41 29.61
C LEU A 303 -37.10 -11.23 28.36
N SER A 304 -37.56 -11.71 27.21
CA SER A 304 -36.89 -11.47 25.92
C SER A 304 -36.97 -9.99 25.52
N GLU A 305 -38.10 -9.33 25.78
CA GLU A 305 -38.24 -7.88 25.58
C GLU A 305 -37.30 -7.09 26.49
N LEU A 306 -37.21 -7.48 27.77
CA LEU A 306 -36.30 -6.87 28.73
C LEU A 306 -34.83 -7.05 28.33
N LEU A 307 -34.46 -8.23 27.85
CA LEU A 307 -33.11 -8.50 27.34
C LEU A 307 -32.80 -7.67 26.08
N ARG A 308 -33.79 -7.50 25.20
CA ARG A 308 -33.65 -6.64 24.01
C ARG A 308 -33.54 -5.16 24.37
N GLU A 309 -34.28 -4.71 25.38
CA GLU A 309 -34.16 -3.36 25.93
C GLU A 309 -32.76 -3.15 26.52
N LEU A 310 -32.27 -4.13 27.27
CA LEU A 310 -30.92 -4.09 27.86
C LEU A 310 -29.85 -4.01 26.77
N GLN A 311 -29.96 -4.77 25.67
CA GLN A 311 -29.08 -4.69 24.50
C GLN A 311 -29.14 -3.33 23.77
N ARG A 312 -30.27 -2.64 23.86
CA ARG A 312 -30.42 -1.28 23.30
C ARG A 312 -29.97 -0.18 24.25
N SER A 313 -29.79 -0.51 25.53
CA SER A 313 -29.40 0.46 26.55
C SER A 313 -27.93 0.88 26.45
N SER A 314 -27.61 2.00 27.09
CA SER A 314 -26.21 2.44 27.26
C SER A 314 -25.38 1.45 28.10
N ALA A 315 -26.03 0.65 28.97
CA ALA A 315 -25.34 -0.34 29.80
C ALA A 315 -24.72 -1.45 28.94
N ASP A 316 -25.42 -1.93 27.92
CA ASP A 316 -24.85 -2.91 26.99
C ASP A 316 -23.68 -2.32 26.18
N ALA A 317 -23.80 -1.08 25.69
CA ALA A 317 -22.70 -0.40 24.99
C ALA A 317 -21.45 -0.25 25.88
N MET A 318 -21.63 0.15 27.14
CA MET A 318 -20.54 0.21 28.13
C MET A 318 -19.90 -1.15 28.37
N ARG A 319 -20.71 -2.21 28.51
CA ARG A 319 -20.21 -3.59 28.68
C ARG A 319 -19.43 -4.06 27.46
N GLN A 320 -19.87 -3.71 26.26
CA GLN A 320 -19.18 -4.06 25.01
C GLN A 320 -17.85 -3.30 24.85
N ILE A 321 -17.78 -2.03 25.24
CA ILE A 321 -16.51 -1.28 25.30
C ILE A 321 -15.56 -1.95 26.28
N GLN A 322 -16.02 -2.24 27.50
CA GLN A 322 -15.22 -2.90 28.53
C GLN A 322 -14.71 -4.25 28.02
N LYS A 323 -15.60 -5.11 27.50
CA LYS A 323 -15.24 -6.42 26.97
C LYS A 323 -14.23 -6.33 25.82
N SER A 324 -14.44 -5.41 24.88
CA SER A 324 -13.53 -5.20 23.74
C SER A 324 -12.17 -4.70 24.19
N THR A 325 -12.15 -3.76 25.14
CA THR A 325 -10.92 -3.22 25.76
C THR A 325 -10.18 -4.31 26.51
N THR A 326 -10.85 -5.09 27.35
CA THR A 326 -10.24 -6.23 28.05
C THR A 326 -9.69 -7.25 27.06
N SER A 327 -10.44 -7.63 26.02
CA SER A 327 -9.99 -8.66 25.08
C SER A 327 -8.85 -8.22 24.16
N THR A 328 -8.65 -6.93 23.93
CA THR A 328 -7.64 -6.43 22.96
C THR A 328 -6.48 -5.71 23.62
N LEU A 329 -6.72 -5.00 24.73
CA LEU A 329 -5.75 -4.12 25.40
C LEU A 329 -5.37 -4.62 26.80
N THR A 330 -5.62 -5.90 27.12
CA THR A 330 -5.10 -6.54 28.33
C THR A 330 -4.54 -7.93 28.07
N GLY A 331 -3.78 -8.46 29.03
CA GLY A 331 -3.24 -9.82 28.99
C GLY A 331 -2.32 -10.10 27.78
N ASP A 332 -2.44 -11.31 27.23
CA ASP A 332 -1.59 -11.80 26.14
C ASP A 332 -1.82 -11.05 24.82
N GLU A 333 -3.04 -10.55 24.58
CA GLU A 333 -3.37 -9.81 23.36
C GLU A 333 -2.68 -8.44 23.33
N LEU A 334 -2.63 -7.72 24.46
CA LEU A 334 -1.85 -6.47 24.55
C LEU A 334 -0.36 -6.73 24.27
N MET A 335 0.20 -7.78 24.87
CA MET A 335 1.59 -8.17 24.62
C MET A 335 1.83 -8.52 23.16
N ARG A 336 0.88 -9.19 22.50
CA ARG A 336 0.94 -9.51 21.07
C ARG A 336 0.91 -8.26 20.21
N VAL A 337 0.01 -7.31 20.48
CA VAL A 337 -0.09 -6.04 19.75
C VAL A 337 1.18 -5.21 19.97
N SER A 338 1.64 -5.06 21.21
CA SER A 338 2.86 -4.32 21.54
C SER A 338 4.10 -4.93 20.88
N ALA A 339 4.26 -6.26 20.92
CA ALA A 339 5.34 -6.97 20.25
C ALA A 339 5.25 -6.84 18.72
N ALA A 340 4.04 -6.85 18.15
CA ALA A 340 3.84 -6.62 16.71
C ALA A 340 4.25 -5.20 16.32
N VAL A 341 3.83 -4.17 17.06
CA VAL A 341 4.21 -2.76 16.84
C VAL A 341 5.73 -2.58 16.98
N GLN A 342 6.35 -3.21 17.97
CA GLN A 342 7.81 -3.21 18.14
C GLN A 342 8.53 -3.83 16.94
N ARG A 343 8.07 -5.00 16.47
CA ARG A 343 8.64 -5.66 15.30
C ARG A 343 8.45 -4.78 14.06
N GLY A 344 7.26 -4.23 13.86
CA GLY A 344 6.95 -3.33 12.75
C GLY A 344 7.84 -2.08 12.73
N SER A 345 8.04 -1.43 13.89
CA SER A 345 8.96 -0.30 14.04
C SER A 345 10.41 -0.67 13.68
N ARG A 346 10.89 -1.83 14.15
CA ARG A 346 12.25 -2.31 13.83
C ARG A 346 12.41 -2.60 12.34
N SER A 347 11.47 -3.30 11.73
CA SER A 347 11.51 -3.62 10.29
C SER A 347 11.39 -2.37 9.43
N LEU A 348 10.59 -1.39 9.86
CA LEU A 348 10.51 -0.09 9.19
C LEU A 348 11.85 0.68 9.28
N GLU A 349 12.52 0.62 10.43
CA GLU A 349 13.85 1.21 10.60
C GLU A 349 14.92 0.53 9.73
N VAL A 350 14.88 -0.80 9.61
CA VAL A 350 15.73 -1.56 8.68
C VAL A 350 15.48 -1.11 7.24
N PHE A 351 14.22 -1.05 6.82
CA PHE A 351 13.84 -0.57 5.49
C PHE A 351 14.33 0.87 5.26
N MET A 352 14.13 1.79 6.21
CA MET A 352 14.57 3.18 6.12
C MET A 352 16.08 3.28 5.96
N ASN A 353 16.85 2.54 6.77
CA ASN A 353 18.30 2.57 6.71
C ASN A 353 18.82 2.00 5.40
N GLY A 354 18.22 0.91 4.90
CA GLY A 354 18.53 0.35 3.58
C GLY A 354 18.21 1.34 2.45
N PHE A 355 17.00 1.90 2.47
CA PHE A 355 16.55 2.89 1.50
C PHE A 355 17.43 4.15 1.50
N ALA A 356 17.73 4.71 2.68
CA ALA A 356 18.60 5.88 2.82
C ALA A 356 20.04 5.57 2.38
N GLY A 357 20.59 4.42 2.75
CA GLY A 357 21.92 4.00 2.31
C GLY A 357 22.02 3.87 0.78
N VAL A 358 21.01 3.30 0.13
CA VAL A 358 20.99 3.10 -1.32
C VAL A 358 20.71 4.40 -2.07
N PHE A 359 19.75 5.21 -1.64
CA PHE A 359 19.31 6.38 -2.40
C PHE A 359 19.93 7.69 -1.93
N VAL A 360 20.03 7.91 -0.61
CA VAL A 360 20.51 9.18 -0.07
C VAL A 360 22.04 9.20 -0.01
N GLU A 361 22.66 8.20 0.60
CA GLU A 361 24.13 8.19 0.77
C GLU A 361 24.85 7.98 -0.57
N SER A 362 24.38 7.02 -1.38
CA SER A 362 25.01 6.71 -2.67
C SER A 362 24.79 7.81 -3.70
N LEU A 363 23.53 8.21 -3.94
CA LEU A 363 23.19 9.09 -5.07
C LEU A 363 23.18 10.56 -4.67
N GLY A 364 22.66 10.89 -3.48
CA GLY A 364 22.77 12.23 -2.91
C GLY A 364 24.22 12.64 -2.68
N GLY A 365 25.05 11.74 -2.13
CA GLY A 365 26.48 12.00 -1.91
C GLY A 365 27.28 12.24 -3.20
N GLN A 366 26.87 11.65 -4.33
CA GLN A 366 27.55 11.80 -5.62
C GLN A 366 26.95 12.88 -6.52
N ARG A 367 25.88 13.55 -6.10
CA ARG A 367 25.14 14.51 -6.92
C ARG A 367 26.02 15.62 -7.50
N THR A 368 26.83 16.28 -6.66
CA THR A 368 27.67 17.40 -7.09
C THR A 368 28.69 16.96 -8.14
N LEU A 369 29.23 15.75 -7.99
CA LEU A 369 30.11 15.12 -8.96
C LEU A 369 29.36 14.81 -10.26
N LEU A 370 28.18 14.19 -10.19
CA LEU A 370 27.36 13.86 -11.36
C LEU A 370 26.95 15.10 -12.14
N GLN A 371 26.50 16.14 -11.45
CA GLN A 371 26.15 17.42 -12.07
C GLN A 371 27.36 18.07 -12.72
N THR A 372 28.51 18.12 -12.03
CA THR A 372 29.74 18.69 -12.60
C THR A 372 30.20 17.91 -13.83
N LEU A 373 30.16 16.58 -13.77
CA LEU A 373 30.53 15.73 -14.91
C LEU A 373 29.56 15.92 -16.08
N GLU A 374 28.27 16.06 -15.82
CA GLU A 374 27.27 16.26 -16.85
C GLU A 374 27.35 17.65 -17.49
N ASP A 375 27.57 18.70 -16.70
CA ASP A 375 27.81 20.06 -17.18
C ASP A 375 29.09 20.14 -18.01
N MET A 376 30.17 19.48 -17.56
CA MET A 376 31.42 19.35 -18.32
C MET A 376 31.21 18.59 -19.62
N ARG A 377 30.54 17.43 -19.58
CA ARG A 377 30.21 16.63 -20.76
C ARG A 377 29.43 17.48 -21.76
N HIS A 378 28.34 18.09 -21.32
CA HIS A 378 27.45 18.88 -22.17
C HIS A 378 28.20 20.07 -22.79
N THR A 379 28.95 20.83 -22.00
CA THR A 379 29.73 21.98 -22.50
C THR A 379 30.78 21.56 -23.52
N VAL A 380 31.53 20.49 -23.23
CA VAL A 380 32.54 19.95 -24.16
C VAL A 380 31.86 19.51 -25.46
N PHE A 381 30.72 18.82 -25.40
CA PHE A 381 29.98 18.40 -26.58
C PHE A 381 29.55 19.59 -27.45
N GLN A 382 29.02 20.66 -26.84
CA GLN A 382 28.61 21.86 -27.56
C GLN A 382 29.79 22.55 -28.26
N CYS A 383 30.91 22.73 -27.55
CA CYS A 383 32.12 23.31 -28.12
C CYS A 383 32.64 22.50 -29.31
N MET A 384 32.56 21.17 -29.23
CA MET A 384 33.05 20.28 -30.29
C MET A 384 32.11 20.26 -31.50
N CYS A 385 30.80 20.30 -31.30
CA CYS A 385 29.84 20.48 -32.39
C CYS A 385 30.09 21.82 -33.11
N ALA A 386 30.28 22.91 -32.36
CA ALA A 386 30.60 24.21 -32.94
C ALA A 386 31.93 24.19 -33.71
N PHE A 387 32.96 23.55 -33.17
CA PHE A 387 34.24 23.36 -33.85
C PHE A 387 34.08 22.60 -35.18
N CYS A 388 33.36 21.48 -35.18
CA CYS A 388 33.10 20.69 -36.39
C CYS A 388 32.32 21.48 -37.46
N ILE A 389 31.32 22.28 -37.04
CA ILE A 389 30.57 23.16 -37.95
C ILE A 389 31.48 24.24 -38.55
N ILE A 390 32.27 24.94 -37.73
CA ILE A 390 33.20 25.97 -38.21
C ILE A 390 34.24 25.36 -39.15
N TYR A 391 34.78 24.19 -38.83
CA TYR A 391 35.68 23.45 -39.69
C TYR A 391 35.03 23.13 -41.05
N ALA A 392 33.84 22.54 -41.05
CA ALA A 392 33.18 22.13 -42.29
C ALA A 392 32.70 23.31 -43.15
N VAL A 393 32.20 24.38 -42.53
CA VAL A 393 31.66 25.53 -43.27
C VAL A 393 32.76 26.48 -43.69
N VAL A 394 33.66 26.87 -42.78
CA VAL A 394 34.64 27.95 -43.01
C VAL A 394 35.95 27.40 -43.56
N VAL A 395 36.56 26.44 -42.84
CA VAL A 395 37.91 25.95 -43.17
C VAL A 395 37.87 25.13 -44.45
N SER A 396 37.01 24.12 -44.50
CA SER A 396 36.86 23.22 -45.66
C SER A 396 36.50 23.96 -46.95
N ASN A 397 35.42 24.76 -46.94
CA ASN A 397 35.00 25.48 -48.15
C ASN A 397 35.97 26.62 -48.50
N GLY A 398 36.49 27.33 -47.50
CA GLY A 398 37.50 28.37 -47.70
C GLY A 398 38.74 27.83 -48.42
N ILE A 399 39.17 26.62 -48.08
CA ILE A 399 40.31 25.96 -48.72
C ILE A 399 39.98 25.51 -50.14
N LEU A 400 38.78 25.01 -50.42
CA LEU A 400 38.36 24.69 -51.79
C LEU A 400 38.29 25.95 -52.65
N CYS A 401 37.76 27.06 -52.12
CA CYS A 401 37.73 28.36 -52.78
C CYS A 401 39.15 28.91 -53.01
N HIS A 402 40.03 28.81 -52.01
CA HIS A 402 41.42 29.23 -52.11
C HIS A 402 42.19 28.38 -53.12
N ALA A 403 42.04 27.06 -53.10
CA ALA A 403 42.64 26.15 -54.06
C ALA A 403 42.18 26.42 -55.50
N ARG A 404 40.92 26.84 -55.68
CA ARG A 404 40.38 27.25 -56.99
C ARG A 404 40.94 28.59 -57.48
N ARG A 405 41.15 29.56 -56.57
CA ARG A 405 41.61 30.91 -56.91
C ARG A 405 43.13 31.07 -56.91
N SER A 406 43.87 30.18 -56.26
CA SER A 406 45.31 30.30 -56.11
C SER A 406 46.02 30.17 -57.46
N THR A 407 46.58 31.27 -57.92
CA THR A 407 47.52 31.33 -59.05
C THR A 407 48.97 31.18 -58.59
N ALA A 408 49.20 30.98 -57.29
CA ALA A 408 50.54 30.93 -56.72
C ALA A 408 51.36 29.80 -57.35
N ARG A 409 52.57 30.15 -57.81
CA ARG A 409 53.50 29.24 -58.48
C ARG A 409 54.03 28.15 -57.54
N TYR A 410 54.08 28.46 -56.25
CA TYR A 410 54.39 27.51 -55.19
C TYR A 410 53.25 27.52 -54.16
N PRO A 411 52.55 26.41 -53.93
CA PRO A 411 51.50 26.32 -52.94
C PRO A 411 52.13 26.44 -51.55
N THR A 412 51.66 27.43 -50.78
CA THR A 412 51.95 27.50 -49.35
C THR A 412 51.27 26.31 -48.66
N PRO A 413 51.98 25.54 -47.81
CA PRO A 413 51.41 24.38 -47.12
C PRO A 413 50.33 24.75 -46.09
N GLY A 414 50.20 26.04 -45.72
CA GLY A 414 49.33 26.53 -44.66
C GLY A 414 47.86 26.07 -44.78
N PRO A 415 47.11 26.45 -45.83
CA PRO A 415 45.67 26.20 -45.87
C PRO A 415 45.31 24.72 -45.83
N ALA A 416 45.90 23.89 -46.69
CA ALA A 416 45.60 22.45 -46.72
C ALA A 416 46.10 21.72 -45.46
N GLY A 417 47.24 22.15 -44.90
CA GLY A 417 47.72 21.63 -43.62
C GLY A 417 46.71 21.90 -42.49
N VAL A 418 46.11 23.09 -42.46
CA VAL A 418 45.06 23.44 -41.49
C VAL A 418 43.79 22.62 -41.71
N ALA A 419 43.32 22.40 -42.96
CA ALA A 419 42.18 21.49 -43.21
C ALA A 419 42.45 20.08 -42.70
N CYS A 420 43.60 19.50 -43.06
CA CYS A 420 43.94 18.15 -42.61
C CYS A 420 44.05 18.11 -41.09
N PHE A 421 44.71 19.09 -40.48
CA PHE A 421 44.86 19.17 -39.02
C PHE A 421 43.50 19.23 -38.31
N CYS A 422 42.65 20.18 -38.69
CA CYS A 422 41.32 20.36 -38.10
C CYS A 422 40.39 19.18 -38.41
N GLY A 423 40.48 18.59 -39.59
CA GLY A 423 39.63 17.47 -39.99
C GLY A 423 39.98 16.16 -39.30
N PHE A 424 41.28 15.84 -39.14
CA PHE A 424 41.71 14.70 -38.33
C PHE A 424 41.39 14.92 -36.84
N CYS A 425 41.53 16.15 -36.34
CA CYS A 425 41.13 16.50 -34.98
C CYS A 425 39.62 16.29 -34.78
N GLY A 426 38.79 16.79 -35.70
CA GLY A 426 37.33 16.57 -35.69
C GLY A 426 36.95 15.09 -35.78
N LEU A 427 37.63 14.32 -36.65
CA LEU A 427 37.44 12.87 -36.77
C LEU A 427 37.79 12.13 -35.47
N ALA A 428 38.96 12.39 -34.91
CA ALA A 428 39.43 11.71 -33.69
C ALA A 428 38.51 12.04 -32.51
N LEU A 429 38.12 13.31 -32.34
CA LEU A 429 37.20 13.72 -31.29
C LEU A 429 35.80 13.15 -31.48
N ALA A 430 35.28 13.11 -32.71
CA ALA A 430 33.98 12.49 -32.98
C ALA A 430 33.97 11.00 -32.62
N LEU A 431 35.02 10.27 -32.96
CA LEU A 431 35.17 8.86 -32.57
C LEU A 431 35.36 8.68 -31.06
N LEU A 432 36.06 9.61 -30.40
CA LEU A 432 36.23 9.61 -28.94
C LEU A 432 34.86 9.71 -28.25
N PHE A 433 34.05 10.72 -28.60
CA PHE A 433 32.73 10.92 -28.00
C PHE A 433 31.76 9.80 -28.36
N ALA A 434 31.80 9.30 -29.60
CA ALA A 434 31.03 8.12 -29.99
C ALA A 434 31.34 6.95 -29.05
N GLY A 435 32.62 6.62 -28.85
CA GLY A 435 32.98 5.50 -28.00
C GLY A 435 32.71 5.74 -26.50
N VAL A 436 32.85 6.97 -25.98
CA VAL A 436 32.45 7.28 -24.60
C VAL A 436 30.95 7.07 -24.41
N LEU A 437 30.11 7.63 -25.29
CA LEU A 437 28.65 7.46 -25.22
C LEU A 437 28.25 5.98 -25.29
N LEU A 438 28.87 5.21 -26.17
CA LEU A 438 28.57 3.78 -26.29
C LEU A 438 29.00 3.01 -25.03
N LEU A 439 30.17 3.29 -24.48
CA LEU A 439 30.64 2.67 -23.24
C LEU A 439 29.81 3.03 -22.01
N THR A 440 29.13 4.18 -22.00
CA THR A 440 28.21 4.56 -20.91
C THR A 440 26.79 4.07 -21.14
N ALA A 441 26.27 4.18 -22.36
CA ALA A 441 24.89 3.86 -22.69
C ALA A 441 24.58 2.38 -22.54
N VAL A 442 25.49 1.50 -22.96
CA VAL A 442 25.20 0.06 -22.93
C VAL A 442 25.12 -0.48 -21.49
N PRO A 443 26.09 -0.23 -20.58
CA PRO A 443 25.93 -0.62 -19.17
C PRO A 443 24.71 0.01 -18.51
N LEU A 444 24.37 1.26 -18.85
CA LEU A 444 23.18 1.92 -18.31
C LEU A 444 21.89 1.26 -18.82
N SER A 445 21.86 0.84 -20.08
CA SER A 445 20.72 0.09 -20.65
C SER A 445 20.51 -1.28 -19.99
N GLU A 446 21.60 -1.96 -19.64
CA GLU A 446 21.51 -3.21 -18.87
C GLU A 446 21.05 -2.97 -17.44
N LEU A 447 21.54 -1.90 -16.81
CA LEU A 447 21.10 -1.52 -15.47
C LEU A 447 19.60 -1.22 -15.46
N CYS A 448 19.09 -0.54 -16.48
CA CYS A 448 17.66 -0.32 -16.69
C CYS A 448 16.89 -1.64 -16.81
N GLY A 449 17.40 -2.60 -17.59
CA GLY A 449 16.80 -3.93 -17.70
C GLY A 449 16.79 -4.66 -16.36
N PHE A 450 17.91 -4.68 -15.66
CA PHE A 450 18.06 -5.27 -14.33
C PHE A 450 17.09 -4.63 -13.32
N TRP A 451 17.00 -3.31 -13.29
CA TRP A 451 16.07 -2.62 -12.40
C TRP A 451 14.62 -2.98 -12.65
N ARG A 452 14.17 -2.96 -13.91
CA ARG A 452 12.78 -3.22 -14.27
C ARG A 452 12.36 -4.67 -14.06
N TYR A 453 13.20 -5.63 -14.46
CA TYR A 453 12.79 -7.03 -14.58
C TYR A 453 13.31 -7.91 -13.47
N GLU A 454 14.43 -7.55 -12.85
CA GLU A 454 15.04 -8.34 -11.78
C GLU A 454 14.79 -7.65 -10.44
N LEU A 455 15.37 -6.47 -10.21
CA LEU A 455 15.42 -5.82 -8.89
C LEU A 455 14.06 -5.38 -8.35
N MET A 456 13.26 -4.69 -9.16
CA MET A 456 11.99 -4.07 -8.72
C MET A 456 10.80 -5.03 -8.85
N THR A 457 11.07 -6.32 -8.69
CA THR A 457 10.06 -7.38 -8.61
C THR A 457 9.98 -7.91 -7.18
N SER A 458 8.89 -8.63 -6.89
CA SER A 458 8.73 -9.28 -5.59
C SER A 458 9.82 -10.33 -5.30
N ALA A 459 10.24 -11.08 -6.32
CA ALA A 459 11.35 -12.02 -6.23
C ALA A 459 12.69 -11.28 -6.04
N GLY A 460 12.93 -10.23 -6.82
CA GLY A 460 14.16 -9.43 -6.74
C GLY A 460 14.39 -8.81 -5.36
N ALA A 461 13.34 -8.30 -4.72
CA ALA A 461 13.44 -7.77 -3.36
C ALA A 461 13.99 -8.80 -2.35
N THR A 462 13.60 -10.08 -2.51
CA THR A 462 14.06 -11.18 -1.65
C THR A 462 15.43 -11.70 -2.04
N GLU A 463 15.80 -11.66 -3.32
CA GLU A 463 17.08 -12.15 -3.80
C GLU A 463 18.21 -11.14 -3.54
N TYR A 464 17.95 -9.86 -3.84
CA TYR A 464 18.91 -8.76 -3.73
C TYR A 464 18.77 -7.95 -2.43
N TYR A 465 18.20 -8.56 -1.39
CA TYR A 465 17.91 -7.89 -0.12
C TYR A 465 19.17 -7.30 0.55
N ARG A 466 20.33 -7.93 0.36
CA ARG A 466 21.61 -7.43 0.89
C ARG A 466 22.01 -6.12 0.20
N GLN A 467 21.90 -6.07 -1.12
CA GLN A 467 22.21 -4.89 -1.93
C GLN A 467 21.25 -3.74 -1.61
N LEU A 468 19.98 -4.07 -1.33
CA LEU A 468 18.96 -3.11 -0.91
C LEU A 468 19.06 -2.69 0.56
N GLY A 469 19.92 -3.34 1.36
CA GLY A 469 20.06 -3.06 2.79
C GLY A 469 18.86 -3.49 3.64
N LEU A 470 18.08 -4.49 3.19
CA LEU A 470 16.88 -5.00 3.87
C LEU A 470 17.23 -6.09 4.91
N PHE A 471 18.29 -5.86 5.67
CA PHE A 471 18.74 -6.75 6.75
C PHE A 471 19.06 -5.91 7.98
N ASP A 472 18.88 -6.50 9.15
CA ASP A 472 19.21 -5.82 10.40
C ASP A 472 20.72 -5.79 10.60
N ALA A 473 21.29 -4.60 10.73
CA ALA A 473 22.71 -4.41 11.00
C ALA A 473 23.16 -5.02 12.34
N SER A 474 22.24 -5.21 13.29
CA SER A 474 22.50 -5.89 14.57
C SER A 474 22.54 -7.40 14.44
N ASP A 475 22.01 -7.98 13.36
CA ASP A 475 22.10 -9.41 13.10
C ASP A 475 23.45 -9.76 12.46
N LEU A 476 24.27 -10.51 13.19
CA LEU A 476 25.57 -11.01 12.74
C LEU A 476 25.45 -11.85 11.46
N ASN A 477 24.33 -12.55 11.28
CA ASN A 477 24.08 -13.40 10.13
C ASN A 477 23.55 -12.62 8.92
N ARG A 478 23.21 -11.33 9.10
CA ARG A 478 22.58 -10.46 8.08
C ARG A 478 21.41 -11.17 7.41
N GLN A 479 20.53 -11.79 8.19
CA GLN A 479 19.34 -12.42 7.63
C GLN A 479 18.38 -11.36 7.08
N LEU A 480 17.64 -11.73 6.05
CA LEU A 480 16.59 -10.90 5.46
C LEU A 480 15.53 -10.59 6.52
N ASP A 481 15.22 -9.31 6.73
CA ASP A 481 14.04 -8.92 7.47
C ASP A 481 12.83 -9.03 6.52
N SER A 482 12.04 -10.10 6.70
CA SER A 482 10.90 -10.40 5.83
C SER A 482 9.88 -9.25 5.81
N SER A 483 9.68 -8.56 6.93
CA SER A 483 8.73 -7.45 7.00
C SER A 483 9.28 -6.20 6.28
N ALA A 484 10.57 -5.93 6.36
CA ALA A 484 11.21 -4.86 5.57
C ALA A 484 11.12 -5.14 4.07
N ALA A 485 11.30 -6.40 3.65
CA ALA A 485 11.13 -6.81 2.26
C ALA A 485 9.67 -6.70 1.78
N GLU A 486 8.69 -7.05 2.61
CA GLU A 486 7.27 -6.82 2.28
C GLU A 486 6.93 -5.32 2.20
N VAL A 487 7.55 -4.45 3.02
CA VAL A 487 7.39 -2.99 2.87
C VAL A 487 7.98 -2.52 1.55
N PHE A 488 9.18 -2.98 1.19
CA PHE A 488 9.77 -2.69 -0.12
C PHE A 488 8.84 -3.14 -1.24
N LYS A 489 8.32 -4.37 -1.17
CA LYS A 489 7.37 -4.90 -2.16
C LYS A 489 6.11 -4.05 -2.24
N ALA A 490 5.50 -3.71 -1.11
CA ALA A 490 4.28 -2.91 -1.06
C ALA A 490 4.46 -1.52 -1.68
N CYS A 491 5.63 -0.90 -1.53
CA CYS A 491 5.87 0.49 -1.93
C CYS A 491 6.55 0.68 -3.29
N LEU A 492 7.43 -0.24 -3.66
CA LEU A 492 8.39 -0.09 -4.76
C LEU A 492 8.28 -1.19 -5.81
N THR A 493 7.21 -1.98 -5.82
CA THR A 493 6.94 -2.95 -6.90
C THR A 493 5.62 -2.65 -7.59
N PRO A 494 5.47 -3.02 -8.87
CA PRO A 494 4.23 -2.77 -9.61
C PRO A 494 3.01 -3.46 -8.97
N GLU A 495 3.22 -4.60 -8.32
CA GLU A 495 2.18 -5.41 -7.65
C GLU A 495 1.89 -4.98 -6.21
N GLY A 496 2.66 -4.05 -5.64
CA GLY A 496 2.55 -3.66 -4.24
C GLY A 496 1.20 -3.05 -3.86
N SER A 497 0.62 -3.41 -2.71
CA SER A 497 -0.65 -2.82 -2.25
C SER A 497 -0.54 -1.33 -1.92
N GLY A 498 0.67 -0.84 -1.64
CA GLY A 498 0.92 0.50 -1.11
C GLY A 498 0.56 0.65 0.36
N GLU A 499 0.12 -0.40 1.06
CA GLU A 499 -0.30 -0.36 2.46
C GLU A 499 0.81 -0.85 3.39
N VAL A 500 1.59 0.08 3.95
CA VAL A 500 2.75 -0.27 4.80
C VAL A 500 2.32 -1.03 6.05
N LEU A 501 1.20 -0.67 6.68
CA LEU A 501 0.72 -1.38 7.87
C LEU A 501 0.33 -2.83 7.59
N GLN A 502 -0.17 -3.11 6.38
CA GLN A 502 -0.47 -4.48 5.96
C GLN A 502 0.82 -5.27 5.75
N ALA A 503 1.81 -4.67 5.07
CA ALA A 503 3.14 -5.26 4.85
C ALA A 503 3.88 -5.57 6.17
N LEU A 504 3.70 -4.73 7.19
CA LEU A 504 4.25 -4.94 8.53
C LEU A 504 3.43 -5.95 9.37
N GLY A 505 2.31 -6.47 8.87
CA GLY A 505 1.41 -7.36 9.61
C GLY A 505 0.67 -6.67 10.76
N LEU A 506 0.55 -5.35 10.73
CA LEU A 506 -0.08 -4.52 11.77
C LEU A 506 -1.57 -4.25 11.52
N GLU A 507 -2.05 -4.35 10.28
CA GLU A 507 -3.44 -4.00 9.94
C GLU A 507 -4.47 -4.78 10.79
N GLY A 508 -4.30 -6.10 10.89
CA GLY A 508 -5.18 -6.93 11.72
C GLY A 508 -5.02 -6.66 13.22
N GLN A 509 -3.79 -6.40 13.69
CA GLN A 509 -3.48 -6.16 15.10
C GLN A 509 -3.99 -4.80 15.59
N LEU A 510 -4.07 -3.80 14.71
CA LEU A 510 -4.52 -2.44 15.01
C LEU A 510 -6.01 -2.21 14.69
N SER A 511 -6.74 -3.26 14.30
CA SER A 511 -8.17 -3.20 13.98
C SER A 511 -9.07 -2.85 15.17
N PHE A 512 -8.55 -2.95 16.41
CA PHE A 512 -9.27 -2.54 17.61
C PHE A 512 -9.65 -1.05 17.60
N GLN A 513 -8.91 -0.20 16.87
CA GLN A 513 -9.22 1.24 16.80
C GLN A 513 -10.58 1.48 16.14
N ASP A 514 -10.88 0.85 15.01
CA ASP A 514 -12.19 0.96 14.35
C ASP A 514 -13.31 0.38 15.21
N LEU A 515 -13.03 -0.73 15.90
CA LEU A 515 -13.99 -1.37 16.79
C LEU A 515 -14.35 -0.43 17.95
N LEU A 516 -13.35 0.08 18.67
CA LEU A 516 -13.56 0.95 19.83
C LEU A 516 -14.17 2.29 19.44
N ASP A 517 -13.74 2.92 18.34
CA ASP A 517 -14.34 4.16 17.85
C ASP A 517 -15.84 3.98 17.57
N ARG A 518 -16.23 2.89 16.88
CA ARG A 518 -17.65 2.58 16.65
C ARG A 518 -18.42 2.37 17.94
N ARG A 519 -17.82 1.70 18.93
CA ARG A 519 -18.47 1.47 20.23
C ARG A 519 -18.61 2.75 21.05
N PHE A 520 -17.64 3.66 21.00
CA PHE A 520 -17.75 4.96 21.66
C PHE A 520 -18.82 5.84 21.01
N ILE A 521 -18.94 5.82 19.68
CA ILE A 521 -20.04 6.50 18.97
C ILE A 521 -21.39 5.90 19.37
N GLU A 522 -21.50 4.57 19.38
CA GLU A 522 -22.72 3.87 19.81
C GLU A 522 -23.11 4.21 21.25
N LEU A 523 -22.14 4.32 22.16
CA LEU A 523 -22.37 4.76 23.53
C LEU A 523 -22.88 6.20 23.58
N GLU A 524 -22.28 7.10 22.80
CA GLU A 524 -22.67 8.51 22.73
C GLU A 524 -24.13 8.67 22.26
N ASP A 525 -24.55 7.90 21.26
CA ASP A 525 -25.93 7.85 20.78
C ASP A 525 -26.89 7.30 21.86
N LYS A 526 -26.49 6.23 22.55
CA LYS A 526 -27.31 5.58 23.59
C LYS A 526 -27.32 6.34 24.92
N MET A 527 -26.41 7.28 25.13
CA MET A 527 -26.30 8.07 26.37
C MET A 527 -27.50 8.99 26.61
N ALA A 528 -28.28 9.32 25.58
CA ALA A 528 -29.54 10.06 25.73
C ALA A 528 -30.63 9.24 26.46
N GLY A 529 -30.54 7.91 26.44
CA GLY A 529 -31.48 7.00 27.10
C GLY A 529 -31.21 6.76 28.58
N LYS A 530 -32.15 6.11 29.25
CA LYS A 530 -31.92 5.53 30.59
C LYS A 530 -31.02 4.30 30.45
N ALA A 531 -30.08 4.14 31.38
CA ALA A 531 -29.19 2.97 31.39
C ALA A 531 -29.97 1.67 31.63
N VAL A 532 -31.01 1.73 32.46
CA VAL A 532 -31.92 0.62 32.76
C VAL A 532 -33.32 1.23 32.97
N ASP A 533 -34.33 0.73 32.26
CA ASP A 533 -35.71 1.18 32.46
C ASP A 533 -36.37 0.42 33.62
N THR A 534 -36.32 1.01 34.82
CA THR A 534 -36.85 0.40 36.04
C THR A 534 -38.33 0.04 35.94
N ALA A 535 -39.11 0.75 35.13
CA ALA A 535 -40.55 0.51 34.97
C ALA A 535 -40.85 -0.90 34.42
N LYS A 536 -40.02 -1.41 33.50
CA LYS A 536 -40.18 -2.77 32.94
C LYS A 536 -39.92 -3.86 33.98
N PHE A 537 -38.99 -3.64 34.90
CA PHE A 537 -38.74 -4.56 36.02
C PHE A 537 -39.89 -4.58 37.02
N GLU A 538 -40.52 -3.43 37.26
CA GLU A 538 -41.71 -3.35 38.11
C GLU A 538 -42.90 -4.05 37.47
N LEU A 539 -43.07 -3.88 36.15
CA LEU A 539 -44.08 -4.59 35.38
C LEU A 539 -43.89 -6.12 35.42
N LEU A 540 -42.64 -6.60 35.33
CA LEU A 540 -42.33 -8.02 35.45
C LEU A 540 -42.76 -8.55 36.82
N VAL A 541 -42.44 -7.85 37.91
CA VAL A 541 -42.82 -8.26 39.27
C VAL A 541 -44.34 -8.17 39.47
N SER A 542 -44.99 -7.14 38.95
CA SER A 542 -46.45 -7.00 39.10
C SER A 542 -47.19 -8.10 38.35
N GLN A 543 -46.74 -8.45 37.13
CA GLN A 543 -47.33 -9.56 36.38
C GLN A 543 -46.99 -10.92 37.00
N ALA A 544 -45.80 -11.12 37.54
CA ALA A 544 -45.45 -12.33 38.28
C ALA A 544 -46.36 -12.51 39.52
N LYS A 545 -46.66 -11.43 40.26
CA LYS A 545 -47.58 -11.48 41.41
C LYS A 545 -49.03 -11.76 40.99
N ALA A 546 -49.49 -11.11 39.93
CA ALA A 546 -50.86 -11.26 39.45
C ALA A 546 -51.11 -12.61 38.77
N PHE A 547 -50.14 -13.14 38.03
CA PHE A 547 -50.36 -14.25 37.10
C PHE A 547 -49.36 -15.41 37.23
N GLY A 548 -48.38 -15.34 38.13
CA GLY A 548 -47.32 -16.36 38.23
C GLY A 548 -47.81 -17.76 38.60
N GLY A 549 -48.99 -17.87 39.22
CA GLY A 549 -49.68 -19.13 39.52
C GLY A 549 -50.89 -19.41 38.63
N LEU A 550 -51.11 -18.63 37.56
CA LEU A 550 -52.27 -18.79 36.70
C LEU A 550 -52.01 -19.86 35.63
N PHE A 551 -52.73 -20.97 35.76
CA PHE A 551 -52.77 -22.07 34.80
C PHE A 551 -54.13 -22.07 34.10
N VAL A 552 -54.12 -21.91 32.78
CA VAL A 552 -55.32 -21.87 31.95
C VAL A 552 -55.53 -23.25 31.34
N LEU A 553 -56.78 -23.70 31.32
CA LEU A 553 -57.14 -24.95 30.66
C LEU A 553 -56.99 -24.78 29.14
N ASP A 554 -56.12 -25.58 28.55
CA ASP A 554 -55.74 -25.54 27.13
C ASP A 554 -55.70 -26.98 26.59
N PRO A 555 -56.88 -27.57 26.30
CA PRO A 555 -56.95 -28.94 25.80
C PRO A 555 -56.37 -29.02 24.39
N ASP A 556 -55.49 -29.99 24.15
CA ASP A 556 -54.84 -30.22 22.83
C ASP A 556 -55.84 -30.52 21.71
N GLU A 557 -57.00 -31.08 22.08
CA GLU A 557 -58.17 -31.28 21.23
C GLU A 557 -59.38 -30.77 22.01
N PRO A 558 -60.00 -29.62 21.66
CA PRO A 558 -61.27 -29.27 22.27
C PRO A 558 -62.25 -30.40 21.90
N GLN A 559 -62.55 -31.27 22.87
CA GLN A 559 -63.50 -32.35 22.63
C GLN A 559 -64.79 -31.72 22.10
N PRO A 560 -65.33 -32.20 20.96
CA PRO A 560 -66.59 -31.70 20.45
C PRO A 560 -67.60 -31.83 21.58
N LEU A 561 -68.22 -30.70 21.94
CA LEU A 561 -69.32 -30.66 22.89
C LEU A 561 -70.31 -31.77 22.50
N ALA A 562 -70.77 -32.54 23.49
CA ALA A 562 -71.80 -33.55 23.26
C ALA A 562 -72.92 -32.92 22.41
N PRO A 563 -73.46 -33.60 21.38
CA PRO A 563 -74.36 -32.99 20.39
C PRO A 563 -75.62 -32.33 21.00
N ASN A 564 -75.92 -32.64 22.26
CA ASN A 564 -76.98 -32.13 23.10
C ASN A 564 -76.58 -30.94 24.02
N ALA A 565 -75.29 -30.65 24.18
CA ALA A 565 -74.79 -29.49 24.92
C ALA A 565 -75.00 -28.16 24.15
N VAL A 566 -74.99 -28.21 22.81
CA VAL A 566 -75.33 -27.05 21.96
C VAL A 566 -76.78 -26.61 22.17
N ALA A 567 -77.70 -27.56 22.32
CA ALA A 567 -79.11 -27.27 22.59
C ALA A 567 -79.34 -26.73 24.01
N GLN A 568 -78.50 -27.09 24.97
CA GLN A 568 -78.55 -26.55 26.34
C GLN A 568 -77.95 -25.12 26.44
N MET A 569 -77.13 -24.71 25.47
CA MET A 569 -76.52 -23.36 25.42
C MET A 569 -77.32 -22.34 24.60
N MET A 570 -78.34 -22.76 23.85
CA MET A 570 -79.18 -21.90 22.99
C MET A 570 -80.39 -21.28 23.72
N GLY A 571 -80.25 -21.00 25.03
CA GLY A 571 -81.32 -20.46 25.89
C GLY A 571 -81.12 -19.03 26.40
N SER A 572 -80.11 -18.30 25.90
CA SER A 572 -79.84 -16.90 26.30
C SER A 572 -79.27 -16.13 25.12
N SER A 573 -80.06 -15.18 24.61
CA SER A 573 -79.86 -14.38 23.40
C SER A 573 -78.74 -13.32 23.50
N VAL A 574 -77.87 -13.25 22.49
CA VAL A 574 -77.50 -12.01 21.77
C VAL A 574 -77.24 -12.39 20.30
N ASP A 575 -77.79 -11.61 19.37
CA ASP A 575 -77.93 -11.87 17.93
C ASP A 575 -76.62 -11.87 17.11
N ALA A 576 -76.76 -12.27 15.85
CA ALA A 576 -75.76 -12.88 14.98
C ALA A 576 -74.75 -11.95 14.25
N ASP A 577 -74.73 -10.64 14.52
CA ASP A 577 -73.99 -9.69 13.68
C ASP A 577 -72.51 -9.46 14.09
N ASP A 578 -72.08 -9.86 15.29
CA ASP A 578 -70.69 -9.63 15.77
C ASP A 578 -69.72 -10.82 15.52
N ARG A 579 -70.14 -11.83 14.77
CA ARG A 579 -69.30 -13.00 14.43
C ARG A 579 -68.32 -12.75 13.29
N ILE A 580 -68.42 -11.61 12.61
CA ILE A 580 -67.74 -11.36 11.34
C ILE A 580 -66.59 -10.37 11.57
N GLY A 581 -65.36 -10.79 11.26
CA GLY A 581 -64.24 -9.87 11.16
C GLY A 581 -64.48 -8.79 10.09
N PRO A 582 -63.84 -7.62 10.17
CA PRO A 582 -64.13 -6.46 9.30
C PRO A 582 -63.86 -6.66 7.79
N ASP A 583 -63.41 -7.83 7.36
CA ASP A 583 -63.25 -8.25 5.96
C ASP A 583 -64.44 -9.08 5.43
N GLY A 584 -65.40 -9.46 6.27
CA GLY A 584 -66.64 -10.11 5.84
C GLY A 584 -66.57 -11.62 5.67
N GLU A 585 -65.39 -12.25 5.83
CA GLU A 585 -65.22 -13.68 5.50
C GLU A 585 -64.58 -14.54 6.60
N THR A 586 -64.07 -13.96 7.69
CA THR A 586 -63.48 -14.76 8.79
C THR A 586 -64.32 -14.71 10.07
N GLU A 587 -64.82 -15.89 10.47
CA GLU A 587 -65.61 -16.10 11.68
C GLU A 587 -64.72 -16.63 12.83
N ILE A 588 -64.80 -16.00 14.01
CA ILE A 588 -63.92 -16.24 15.16
C ILE A 588 -64.38 -17.48 15.95
N TYR A 589 -63.47 -18.42 16.25
CA TYR A 589 -63.73 -19.58 17.11
C TYR A 589 -62.69 -19.72 18.24
N GLY A 590 -63.14 -19.90 19.50
CA GLY A 590 -62.26 -20.42 20.57
C GLY A 590 -62.65 -20.16 22.04
N LEU A 591 -62.88 -21.26 22.79
CA LEU A 591 -62.49 -21.55 24.19
C LEU A 591 -62.95 -20.68 25.40
N ASN A 592 -63.93 -19.78 25.27
CA ASN A 592 -64.58 -19.18 26.46
C ASN A 592 -65.62 -20.08 27.15
N THR A 593 -65.78 -21.34 26.75
CA THR A 593 -66.98 -22.15 27.05
C THR A 593 -67.04 -22.79 28.43
N TYR A 594 -65.93 -22.96 29.15
CA TYR A 594 -66.00 -23.37 30.57
C TYR A 594 -66.20 -22.17 31.51
N ALA A 595 -65.70 -20.97 31.14
CA ALA A 595 -66.05 -19.73 31.82
C ALA A 595 -67.52 -19.35 31.57
N GLY A 596 -68.04 -19.61 30.37
CA GLY A 596 -69.46 -19.45 30.03
C GLY A 596 -70.40 -20.40 30.76
N LEU A 597 -69.93 -21.58 31.20
CA LEU A 597 -70.70 -22.49 32.05
C LEU A 597 -70.79 -22.03 33.52
N ILE A 598 -69.85 -21.19 33.96
CA ILE A 598 -69.88 -20.53 35.29
C ILE A 598 -70.63 -19.19 35.20
N ALA A 599 -70.59 -18.53 34.05
CA ALA A 599 -71.27 -17.27 33.76
C ALA A 599 -72.52 -17.50 32.90
N GLY A 600 -73.59 -18.02 33.50
CA GLY A 600 -74.94 -17.72 33.00
C GLY A 600 -75.18 -16.21 32.99
N PRO A 601 -76.18 -15.70 32.24
CA PRO A 601 -76.42 -14.27 32.12
C PRO A 601 -76.65 -13.64 33.50
N GLY A 602 -75.62 -12.94 34.02
CA GLY A 602 -75.75 -11.96 35.09
C GLY A 602 -75.44 -12.39 36.54
N GLU A 603 -74.89 -13.57 36.84
CA GLU A 603 -74.65 -13.93 38.26
C GLU A 603 -73.22 -14.18 38.74
N TYR A 604 -72.22 -14.53 37.91
CA TYR A 604 -70.82 -14.64 38.37
C TYR A 604 -69.77 -14.12 37.35
N SER A 605 -68.75 -13.40 37.81
CA SER A 605 -67.62 -12.88 36.99
C SER A 605 -66.27 -13.23 37.62
N PHE A 606 -65.26 -13.65 36.85
CA PHE A 606 -63.91 -13.87 37.37
C PHE A 606 -63.12 -12.57 37.41
N GLN A 607 -62.32 -12.37 38.45
CA GLN A 607 -61.57 -11.11 38.64
C GLN A 607 -60.62 -10.78 37.47
N HIS A 608 -60.27 -11.77 36.64
CA HIS A 608 -59.48 -11.59 35.42
C HIS A 608 -60.18 -12.20 34.19
N GLY A 609 -61.16 -11.46 33.66
CA GLY A 609 -61.60 -11.56 32.28
C GLY A 609 -62.93 -12.30 32.05
N THR A 610 -64.03 -11.56 32.14
CA THR A 610 -65.11 -11.49 31.12
C THR A 610 -66.06 -10.35 31.49
N ALA A 611 -66.44 -9.53 30.52
CA ALA A 611 -67.37 -8.42 30.72
C ALA A 611 -68.81 -8.96 30.78
N GLY A 612 -69.35 -9.05 32.00
CA GLY A 612 -70.75 -9.40 32.25
C GLY A 612 -71.09 -9.15 33.71
N GLY A 613 -72.16 -8.40 33.99
CA GLY A 613 -72.51 -7.91 35.32
C GLY A 613 -73.02 -8.95 36.32
N GLY A 614 -72.20 -9.96 36.67
CA GLY A 614 -72.46 -10.95 37.73
C GLY A 614 -71.50 -10.85 38.93
N ARG A 615 -71.83 -11.51 40.06
CA ARG A 615 -71.04 -11.54 41.32
C ARG A 615 -69.59 -11.94 41.08
N ILE A 616 -68.66 -11.11 41.53
CA ILE A 616 -67.23 -11.34 41.34
C ILE A 616 -66.80 -12.56 42.17
N ILE A 617 -66.39 -13.66 41.53
CA ILE A 617 -65.57 -14.70 42.15
C ILE A 617 -64.19 -14.07 42.34
N THR A 618 -63.97 -13.57 43.55
CA THR A 618 -62.70 -13.00 44.01
C THR A 618 -61.69 -14.11 44.28
N ALA A 619 -60.44 -13.77 44.57
CA ALA A 619 -59.41 -14.73 44.97
C ALA A 619 -59.74 -15.54 46.25
N THR A 620 -60.83 -15.21 46.96
CA THR A 620 -61.31 -15.98 48.12
C THR A 620 -62.31 -17.05 47.67
N ARG A 621 -61.99 -18.31 47.98
CA ARG A 621 -62.78 -19.51 47.65
C ARG A 621 -64.26 -19.34 48.07
N PRO A 622 -65.24 -19.69 47.20
CA PRO A 622 -66.64 -19.73 47.61
C PRO A 622 -66.83 -20.75 48.73
N THR A 623 -67.55 -20.33 49.77
CA THR A 623 -67.83 -21.15 50.95
C THR A 623 -68.67 -22.38 50.55
N ALA A 624 -68.57 -23.47 51.32
CA ALA A 624 -69.33 -24.69 51.02
C ALA A 624 -70.84 -24.45 50.92
N ALA A 625 -71.37 -23.45 51.65
CA ALA A 625 -72.76 -23.02 51.56
C ALA A 625 -73.08 -22.29 50.25
N GLU A 626 -72.21 -21.38 49.80
CA GLU A 626 -72.38 -20.70 48.51
C GLU A 626 -72.29 -21.66 47.32
N VAL A 627 -71.46 -22.71 47.43
CA VAL A 627 -71.39 -23.75 46.40
C VAL A 627 -72.65 -24.63 46.42
N ALA A 628 -73.20 -24.95 47.59
CA ALA A 628 -74.39 -25.80 47.69
C ALA A 628 -75.67 -25.14 47.14
N ASP A 629 -75.76 -23.81 47.17
CA ASP A 629 -76.89 -23.04 46.62
C ASP A 629 -76.75 -22.73 45.11
N ALA A 630 -75.59 -23.02 44.50
CA ALA A 630 -75.37 -22.79 43.08
C ALA A 630 -76.08 -23.84 42.19
N PRO A 631 -76.42 -23.55 40.93
CA PRO A 631 -76.95 -24.55 40.00
C PRO A 631 -76.03 -25.78 39.86
N LEU A 632 -76.58 -26.99 39.71
CA LEU A 632 -75.81 -28.24 39.67
C LEU A 632 -74.67 -28.22 38.63
N THR A 633 -74.83 -27.52 37.52
CA THR A 633 -73.80 -27.30 36.50
C THR A 633 -72.62 -26.48 37.05
N VAL A 634 -72.89 -25.43 37.80
CA VAL A 634 -71.89 -24.61 38.51
C VAL A 634 -71.24 -25.41 39.63
N GLN A 635 -72.01 -26.22 40.38
CA GLN A 635 -71.47 -27.13 41.40
C GLN A 635 -70.50 -28.15 40.80
N ASN A 636 -70.87 -28.78 39.68
CA ASN A 636 -70.04 -29.76 38.98
C ASN A 636 -68.79 -29.10 38.39
N ALA A 637 -68.91 -27.90 37.83
CA ALA A 637 -67.76 -27.12 37.35
C ALA A 637 -66.82 -26.74 38.49
N LEU A 638 -67.35 -26.31 39.65
CA LEU A 638 -66.57 -26.02 40.85
C LEU A 638 -65.95 -27.28 41.47
N ALA A 639 -66.64 -28.41 41.44
CA ALA A 639 -66.12 -29.70 41.92
C ALA A 639 -65.03 -30.25 41.00
N TYR A 640 -65.20 -30.14 39.68
CA TYR A 640 -64.18 -30.47 38.70
C TYR A 640 -62.96 -29.54 38.82
N GLY A 641 -63.19 -28.24 39.00
CA GLY A 641 -62.16 -27.25 39.34
C GLY A 641 -61.42 -27.60 40.63
N ARG A 642 -62.12 -28.04 41.68
CA ARG A 642 -61.51 -28.52 42.95
C ARG A 642 -60.68 -29.79 42.78
N LEU A 643 -61.17 -30.78 42.03
CA LEU A 643 -60.43 -32.01 41.71
C LEU A 643 -59.18 -31.72 40.87
N LYS A 644 -59.25 -30.74 39.95
CA LYS A 644 -58.10 -30.31 39.15
C LYS A 644 -57.12 -29.41 39.92
N GLU A 645 -57.59 -28.55 40.83
CA GLU A 645 -56.74 -27.86 41.82
C GLU A 645 -56.02 -28.89 42.68
N GLN A 646 -56.69 -29.97 43.10
CA GLN A 646 -56.10 -31.04 43.86
C GLN A 646 -54.98 -31.76 43.08
N LEU A 647 -55.15 -31.93 41.76
CA LEU A 647 -54.12 -32.46 40.87
C LEU A 647 -52.93 -31.50 40.68
N LEU A 648 -53.16 -30.20 40.62
CA LEU A 648 -52.09 -29.19 40.57
C LEU A 648 -51.41 -29.00 41.94
N SER A 649 -52.06 -29.43 43.03
CA SER A 649 -51.51 -29.44 44.38
C SER A 649 -50.71 -30.70 44.72
N GLU A 650 -50.60 -31.66 43.79
CA GLU A 650 -49.70 -32.80 43.97
C GLU A 650 -48.26 -32.28 44.17
N PRO A 651 -47.57 -32.73 45.23
CA PRO A 651 -46.17 -32.40 45.39
C PRO A 651 -45.39 -32.93 44.17
N ASP A 652 -44.40 -32.17 43.74
CA ASP A 652 -43.46 -32.49 42.68
C ASP A 652 -43.92 -32.36 41.21
N VAL A 653 -45.05 -31.70 40.95
CA VAL A 653 -45.55 -31.50 39.57
C VAL A 653 -44.80 -30.39 38.82
N LEU A 654 -44.34 -29.36 39.52
CA LEU A 654 -43.66 -28.19 38.94
C LEU A 654 -42.17 -28.19 39.27
N ARG A 655 -41.37 -27.46 38.49
CA ARG A 655 -39.96 -27.22 38.79
C ARG A 655 -39.76 -25.81 39.35
N CYS A 656 -39.14 -25.73 40.51
CA CYS A 656 -38.76 -24.51 41.23
C CYS A 656 -37.25 -24.46 41.43
N ASP A 657 -36.48 -24.67 40.35
CA ASP A 657 -35.03 -24.67 40.46
C ASP A 657 -34.54 -23.31 41.00
N MET A 658 -33.63 -23.37 41.96
CA MET A 658 -33.09 -22.18 42.62
C MET A 658 -31.65 -21.94 42.15
N MET A 659 -31.35 -20.70 41.78
CA MET A 659 -30.00 -20.29 41.45
C MET A 659 -29.31 -19.73 42.69
N ASP A 660 -28.17 -20.33 43.09
CA ASP A 660 -27.38 -19.82 44.19
C ASP A 660 -26.52 -18.60 43.78
N SER A 661 -25.84 -17.97 44.75
CA SER A 661 -24.97 -16.82 44.50
C SER A 661 -23.73 -17.12 43.65
N ARG A 662 -23.47 -18.40 43.35
CA ARG A 662 -22.39 -18.86 42.46
C ARG A 662 -22.92 -19.22 41.07
N TYR A 663 -24.17 -18.87 40.77
CA TYR A 663 -24.88 -19.21 39.54
C TYR A 663 -25.06 -20.72 39.33
N VAL A 664 -25.01 -21.52 40.40
CA VAL A 664 -25.30 -22.95 40.34
C VAL A 664 -26.80 -23.14 40.52
N VAL A 665 -27.41 -23.82 39.55
CA VAL A 665 -28.84 -24.10 39.55
C VAL A 665 -29.10 -25.43 40.27
N HIS A 666 -29.76 -25.35 41.42
CA HIS A 666 -30.19 -26.50 42.21
C HIS A 666 -31.58 -26.94 41.74
N GLN A 667 -31.66 -28.14 41.19
CA GLN A 667 -32.92 -28.69 40.70
C GLN A 667 -33.83 -29.01 41.89
N ARG A 668 -35.06 -28.51 41.84
CA ARG A 668 -36.04 -28.74 42.88
C ARG A 668 -37.43 -28.83 42.26
N THR A 669 -38.17 -29.86 42.65
CA THR A 669 -39.59 -30.00 42.33
C THR A 669 -40.42 -29.34 43.44
N CYS A 670 -41.63 -28.88 43.08
CA CYS A 670 -42.47 -28.07 43.97
C CYS A 670 -43.95 -28.19 43.59
N GLY A 671 -44.84 -27.85 44.54
CA GLY A 671 -46.27 -27.71 44.29
C GLY A 671 -46.63 -26.33 43.71
N LEU A 672 -47.91 -26.11 43.39
CA LEU A 672 -48.40 -24.87 42.77
C LEU A 672 -48.13 -23.60 43.60
N GLU A 673 -48.38 -23.66 44.91
CA GLU A 673 -48.17 -22.50 45.79
C GLU A 673 -46.68 -22.14 45.89
N GLU A 674 -45.82 -23.15 46.08
CA GLU A 674 -44.37 -22.98 46.06
C GLU A 674 -43.85 -22.45 44.71
N TYR A 675 -44.47 -22.87 43.61
CA TYR A 675 -44.14 -22.38 42.26
C TYR A 675 -44.51 -20.91 42.07
N GLN A 676 -45.73 -20.51 42.46
CA GLN A 676 -46.12 -19.09 42.42
C GLN A 676 -45.16 -18.23 43.24
N GLN A 677 -44.80 -18.68 44.45
CA GLN A 677 -43.82 -18.00 45.30
C GLN A 677 -42.44 -17.94 44.62
N SER A 678 -42.02 -19.02 43.97
CA SER A 678 -40.75 -19.07 43.23
C SER A 678 -40.71 -18.13 42.03
N VAL A 679 -41.79 -18.05 41.25
CA VAL A 679 -41.90 -17.11 40.11
C VAL A 679 -41.82 -15.66 40.57
N VAL A 680 -42.51 -15.32 41.67
CA VAL A 680 -42.44 -13.99 42.28
C VAL A 680 -41.03 -13.72 42.82
N ALA A 681 -40.39 -14.71 43.44
CA ALA A 681 -39.03 -14.59 43.95
C ALA A 681 -38.02 -14.36 42.81
N TRP A 682 -38.10 -15.11 41.70
CA TRP A 682 -37.24 -14.91 40.53
C TRP A 682 -37.44 -13.52 39.92
N ALA A 683 -38.70 -13.09 39.74
CA ALA A 683 -39.00 -11.75 39.23
C ALA A 683 -38.42 -10.66 40.14
N THR A 684 -38.51 -10.85 41.46
CA THR A 684 -37.96 -9.92 42.46
C THR A 684 -36.44 -9.88 42.39
N GLN A 685 -35.77 -11.03 42.28
CA GLN A 685 -34.32 -11.12 42.09
C GLN A 685 -33.85 -10.43 40.79
N VAL A 686 -34.61 -10.58 39.69
CA VAL A 686 -34.35 -9.88 38.43
C VAL A 686 -34.52 -8.37 38.60
N LYS A 687 -35.57 -7.92 39.31
CA LYS A 687 -35.77 -6.48 39.63
C LYS A 687 -34.61 -5.94 40.46
N GLU A 688 -34.22 -6.62 41.54
CA GLU A 688 -33.13 -6.19 42.42
C GLU A 688 -31.80 -6.11 41.66
N ALA A 689 -31.50 -7.10 40.82
CA ALA A 689 -30.32 -7.08 39.95
C ALA A 689 -30.39 -5.93 38.92
N GLY A 690 -31.57 -5.65 38.37
CA GLY A 690 -31.80 -4.54 37.44
C GLY A 690 -31.59 -3.18 38.10
N LEU A 691 -32.09 -2.99 39.33
CA LEU A 691 -31.87 -1.77 40.11
C LEU A 691 -30.38 -1.58 40.45
N LYS A 692 -29.72 -2.65 40.92
CA LYS A 692 -28.28 -2.64 41.20
C LYS A 692 -27.47 -2.31 39.94
N LEU A 693 -27.81 -2.89 38.79
CA LEU A 693 -27.19 -2.54 37.52
C LEU A 693 -27.42 -1.07 37.17
N GLY A 694 -28.62 -0.54 37.40
CA GLY A 694 -28.92 0.88 37.17
C GLY A 694 -28.02 1.81 37.99
N GLU A 695 -27.80 1.50 39.27
CA GLU A 695 -26.90 2.27 40.14
C GLU A 695 -25.44 2.18 39.70
N GLU A 696 -24.94 0.97 39.44
CA GLU A 696 -23.56 0.75 38.98
C GLU A 696 -23.33 1.34 37.59
N ALA A 697 -24.31 1.28 36.69
CA ALA A 697 -24.24 1.90 35.36
C ALA A 697 -24.15 3.43 35.44
N GLN A 698 -24.85 4.06 36.38
CA GLN A 698 -24.74 5.51 36.59
C GLN A 698 -23.35 5.92 37.07
N ARG A 699 -22.71 5.10 37.93
CA ARG A 699 -21.33 5.32 38.39
C ARG A 699 -20.30 5.06 37.29
N ALA A 700 -20.45 3.96 36.54
CA ALA A 700 -19.53 3.56 35.48
C ALA A 700 -19.59 4.50 34.25
N ARG A 701 -20.74 5.13 34.00
CA ARG A 701 -20.97 5.99 32.83
C ARG A 701 -19.92 7.10 32.66
N PRO A 702 -19.65 7.99 33.62
CA PRO A 702 -18.61 9.01 33.45
C PRO A 702 -17.21 8.39 33.28
N ILE A 703 -16.91 7.32 34.01
CA ILE A 703 -15.60 6.64 33.96
C ILE A 703 -15.35 6.05 32.55
N ILE A 704 -16.32 5.34 31.98
CA ILE A 704 -16.18 4.73 30.64
C ILE A 704 -16.28 5.78 29.53
N ALA A 705 -17.26 6.67 29.57
CA ALA A 705 -17.50 7.61 28.48
C ALA A 705 -16.42 8.70 28.39
N LYS A 706 -15.87 9.12 29.53
CA LYS A 706 -14.89 10.20 29.61
C LYS A 706 -13.49 9.68 29.89
N ASP A 707 -13.29 8.99 31.01
CA ASP A 707 -11.93 8.69 31.49
C ASP A 707 -11.27 7.60 30.62
N LEU A 708 -12.00 6.54 30.26
CA LEU A 708 -11.49 5.50 29.36
C LEU A 708 -11.26 6.06 27.96
N ARG A 709 -12.20 6.85 27.44
CA ARG A 709 -12.07 7.50 26.13
C ARG A 709 -10.84 8.41 26.09
N ASN A 710 -10.64 9.25 27.12
CA ASN A 710 -9.49 10.16 27.21
C ASN A 710 -8.17 9.39 27.31
N SER A 711 -8.13 8.32 28.11
CA SER A 711 -6.94 7.47 28.28
C SER A 711 -6.56 6.77 26.97
N LEU A 712 -7.55 6.32 26.19
CA LEU A 712 -7.34 5.68 24.90
C LEU A 712 -7.17 6.67 23.74
N GLN A 713 -7.57 7.93 23.89
CA GLN A 713 -7.58 8.90 22.80
C GLN A 713 -6.20 9.06 22.16
N GLY A 714 -5.14 9.10 22.97
CA GLY A 714 -3.76 9.15 22.45
C GLY A 714 -3.45 7.96 21.54
N VAL A 715 -3.71 6.74 22.02
CA VAL A 715 -3.49 5.49 21.29
C VAL A 715 -4.32 5.44 20.00
N LEU A 716 -5.62 5.72 20.09
CA LEU A 716 -6.54 5.68 18.95
C LEU A 716 -6.17 6.70 17.88
N MET A 717 -5.76 7.91 18.28
CA MET A 717 -5.33 8.95 17.34
C MET A 717 -4.01 8.59 16.64
N GLU A 718 -3.05 8.00 17.35
CA GLU A 718 -1.79 7.57 16.75
C GLU A 718 -2.00 6.39 15.78
N VAL A 719 -2.83 5.41 16.14
CA VAL A 719 -3.21 4.31 15.24
C VAL A 719 -3.93 4.85 13.99
N ARG A 720 -4.88 5.78 14.17
CA ARG A 720 -5.62 6.38 13.06
C ARG A 720 -4.70 7.13 12.11
N ARG A 721 -3.76 7.93 12.64
CA ARG A 721 -2.77 8.67 11.84
C ARG A 721 -1.86 7.73 11.08
N LEU A 722 -1.34 6.69 11.72
CA LEU A 722 -0.53 5.66 11.06
C LEU A 722 -1.32 4.99 9.93
N ARG A 723 -2.60 4.69 10.13
CA ARG A 723 -3.44 4.06 9.10
C ARG A 723 -3.74 4.98 7.92
N SER A 724 -4.03 6.26 8.17
CA SER A 724 -4.37 7.19 7.10
C SER A 724 -3.15 7.64 6.29
N ALA A 725 -1.97 7.70 6.90
CA ALA A 725 -0.81 8.41 6.35
C ALA A 725 0.40 7.51 6.01
N MET A 726 0.24 6.19 6.02
CA MET A 726 1.30 5.23 5.63
C MET A 726 1.00 4.53 4.30
N ARG A 727 0.38 5.27 3.36
CA ARG A 727 0.17 4.80 1.99
C ARG A 727 1.35 5.20 1.10
N CYS A 728 2.12 4.22 0.65
CA CYS A 728 3.38 4.44 -0.06
C CYS A 728 3.31 4.14 -1.57
N ARG A 729 2.11 3.91 -2.13
CA ARG A 729 1.94 3.56 -3.56
C ARG A 729 2.55 4.59 -4.52
N PHE A 730 2.64 5.84 -4.10
CA PHE A 730 3.24 6.89 -4.89
C PHE A 730 4.75 6.72 -5.10
N LEU A 731 5.47 5.98 -4.23
CA LEU A 731 6.90 5.73 -4.39
C LEU A 731 7.18 4.94 -5.66
N TRP A 732 6.35 3.92 -5.95
CA TRP A 732 6.40 3.23 -7.23
C TRP A 732 6.23 4.19 -8.41
N ARG A 733 5.31 5.16 -8.30
CA ARG A 733 5.11 6.14 -9.38
C ARG A 733 6.32 7.05 -9.57
N ARG A 734 6.94 7.51 -8.48
CA ARG A 734 8.17 8.28 -8.54
C ARG A 734 9.30 7.48 -9.16
N TRP A 735 9.38 6.19 -8.83
CA TRP A 735 10.33 5.27 -9.45
C TRP A 735 10.09 5.12 -10.95
N GLU A 736 8.84 4.96 -11.39
CA GLU A 736 8.49 4.92 -12.82
C GLU A 736 8.93 6.20 -13.54
N ASP A 737 8.79 7.38 -12.92
CA ASP A 737 9.26 8.64 -13.53
C ASP A 737 10.79 8.68 -13.65
N VAL A 738 11.53 8.23 -12.62
CA VAL A 738 13.00 8.11 -12.68
C VAL A 738 13.42 7.16 -13.79
N ASP A 739 12.79 5.99 -13.84
CA ASP A 739 13.02 4.94 -14.81
C ASP A 739 12.68 5.40 -16.24
N LEU A 740 11.57 6.12 -16.43
CA LEU A 740 11.18 6.71 -17.70
C LEU A 740 12.24 7.70 -18.19
N LEU A 741 12.66 8.66 -17.34
CA LEU A 741 13.67 9.66 -17.70
C LEU A 741 15.02 9.02 -18.03
N LEU A 742 15.49 8.10 -17.19
CA LEU A 742 16.79 7.49 -17.39
C LEU A 742 16.79 6.50 -18.57
N CYS A 743 15.83 5.59 -18.60
CA CYS A 743 15.88 4.43 -19.48
C CYS A 743 15.16 4.64 -20.81
N ASN A 744 14.15 5.51 -20.88
CA ASN A 744 13.43 5.79 -22.13
C ASN A 744 13.86 7.10 -22.80
N TYR A 745 14.49 8.03 -22.08
CA TYR A 745 15.01 9.27 -22.67
C TYR A 745 16.54 9.34 -22.69
N ALA A 746 17.21 9.22 -21.53
CA ALA A 746 18.67 9.39 -21.49
C ALA A 746 19.42 8.30 -22.27
N VAL A 747 19.10 7.01 -22.05
CA VAL A 747 19.78 5.89 -22.74
C VAL A 747 19.58 5.95 -24.27
N PRO A 748 18.36 6.07 -24.81
CA PRO A 748 18.16 6.23 -26.25
C PRO A 748 18.81 7.50 -26.80
N GLY A 749 18.75 8.63 -26.08
CA GLY A 749 19.44 9.87 -26.46
C GLY A 749 20.95 9.69 -26.56
N MET A 750 21.57 8.92 -25.67
CA MET A 750 23.00 8.58 -25.76
C MET A 750 23.31 7.70 -26.98
N LEU A 751 22.45 6.72 -27.30
CA LEU A 751 22.64 5.84 -28.47
C LEU A 751 22.43 6.58 -29.80
N GLN A 752 21.43 7.46 -29.87
CA GLN A 752 21.21 8.33 -31.03
C GLN A 752 22.34 9.36 -31.16
N GLY A 753 22.82 9.91 -30.04
CA GLY A 753 24.02 10.72 -29.98
C GLY A 753 25.24 9.97 -30.52
N PHE A 754 25.45 8.71 -30.11
CA PHE A 754 26.52 7.86 -30.64
C PHE A 754 26.43 7.72 -32.16
N ALA A 755 25.24 7.41 -32.70
CA ALA A 755 25.04 7.29 -34.14
C ALA A 755 25.35 8.61 -34.88
N ALA A 756 24.94 9.76 -34.32
CA ALA A 756 25.25 11.07 -34.86
C ALA A 756 26.76 11.36 -34.86
N TRP A 757 27.47 11.04 -33.78
CA TRP A 757 28.93 11.19 -33.70
C TRP A 757 29.69 10.25 -34.66
N MET A 758 29.19 9.03 -34.87
CA MET A 758 29.75 8.12 -35.88
C MET A 758 29.54 8.64 -37.30
N ALA A 759 28.35 9.16 -37.61
CA ALA A 759 28.07 9.78 -38.91
C ALA A 759 28.93 11.04 -39.12
N LEU A 760 29.15 11.83 -38.07
CA LEU A 760 30.06 12.99 -38.08
C LEU A 760 31.51 12.58 -38.33
N ALA A 761 31.98 11.49 -37.72
CA ALA A 761 33.30 10.92 -37.97
C ALA A 761 33.44 10.49 -39.44
N CYS A 762 32.47 9.75 -39.98
CA CYS A 762 32.46 9.34 -41.38
C CYS A 762 32.45 10.55 -42.34
N GLY A 763 31.63 11.56 -42.07
CA GLY A 763 31.59 12.80 -42.83
C GLY A 763 32.91 13.57 -42.79
N SER A 764 33.54 13.64 -41.61
CA SER A 764 34.84 14.27 -41.42
C SER A 764 35.95 13.53 -42.16
N LEU A 765 35.95 12.20 -42.12
CA LEU A 765 36.89 11.37 -42.89
C LEU A 765 36.72 11.58 -44.40
N LEU A 766 35.48 11.64 -44.88
CA LEU A 766 35.16 11.91 -46.29
C LEU A 766 35.67 13.31 -46.71
N LEU A 767 35.48 14.33 -45.88
CA LEU A 767 36.01 15.66 -46.15
C LEU A 767 37.54 15.68 -46.16
N VAL A 768 38.20 15.10 -45.16
CA VAL A 768 39.67 15.02 -45.07
C VAL A 768 40.27 14.33 -46.29
N THR A 769 39.70 13.19 -46.69
CA THR A 769 40.16 12.44 -47.86
C THR A 769 39.95 13.25 -49.14
N LEU A 770 38.82 13.95 -49.27
CA LEU A 770 38.55 14.83 -50.39
C LEU A 770 39.52 16.00 -50.45
N HIS A 771 39.74 16.72 -49.34
CA HIS A 771 40.71 17.83 -49.29
C HIS A 771 42.11 17.35 -49.62
N TYR A 772 42.52 16.19 -49.11
CA TYR A 772 43.81 15.60 -49.44
C TYR A 772 43.93 15.31 -50.93
N LYS A 773 42.92 14.69 -51.55
CA LYS A 773 42.91 14.41 -53.00
C LYS A 773 42.87 15.68 -53.84
N VAL A 774 42.05 16.67 -53.49
CA VAL A 774 41.97 17.97 -54.19
C VAL A 774 43.29 18.70 -54.08
N TRP A 775 43.87 18.77 -52.88
CA TRP A 775 45.16 19.40 -52.64
C TRP A 775 46.27 18.73 -53.45
N ARG A 776 46.36 17.40 -53.39
CA ARG A 776 47.36 16.63 -54.14
C ARG A 776 47.20 16.81 -55.65
N HIS A 777 45.96 16.78 -56.15
CA HIS A 777 45.69 16.84 -57.58
C HIS A 777 45.82 18.24 -58.18
N LEU A 778 45.35 19.28 -57.49
CA LEU A 778 45.36 20.66 -58.01
C LEU A 778 46.68 21.40 -57.75
N LEU A 779 47.33 21.17 -56.60
CA LEU A 779 48.46 21.98 -56.16
C LEU A 779 49.78 21.23 -56.27
N ASP A 780 49.85 19.98 -55.82
CA ASP A 780 51.12 19.24 -55.78
C ASP A 780 51.57 18.76 -57.17
N ASN A 781 50.64 18.22 -57.97
CA ASN A 781 50.94 17.78 -59.34
C ASN A 781 51.38 18.93 -60.26
N LYS A 782 50.93 20.17 -59.99
CA LYS A 782 51.33 21.34 -60.78
C LYS A 782 52.79 21.71 -60.51
N VAL A 783 53.19 21.73 -59.23
CA VAL A 783 54.56 22.05 -58.82
C VAL A 783 55.53 20.96 -59.26
N VAL A 784 55.16 19.70 -59.07
CA VAL A 784 56.00 18.56 -59.47
C VAL A 784 56.22 18.56 -60.97
N GLY A 785 55.19 18.88 -61.77
CA GLY A 785 55.32 19.08 -63.22
C GLY A 785 56.28 20.20 -63.59
N GLU A 786 56.09 21.40 -63.03
CA GLU A 786 56.97 22.56 -63.30
C GLU A 786 58.41 22.34 -62.83
N GLU A 787 58.63 21.66 -61.70
CA GLU A 787 59.98 21.33 -61.21
C GLU A 787 60.62 20.21 -62.04
N LEU A 788 59.88 19.19 -62.46
CA LEU A 788 60.38 18.16 -63.39
C LEU A 788 60.79 18.78 -64.73
N GLU A 789 60.02 19.73 -65.26
CA GLU A 789 60.38 20.49 -66.47
C GLU A 789 61.68 21.29 -66.24
N ARG A 790 61.82 22.00 -65.11
CA ARG A 790 63.07 22.71 -64.78
C ARG A 790 64.26 21.79 -64.56
N PHE A 791 64.08 20.66 -63.89
CA PHE A 791 65.15 19.68 -63.70
C PHE A 791 65.54 19.02 -65.03
N SER A 792 64.56 18.72 -65.87
CA SER A 792 64.77 18.26 -67.25
C SER A 792 65.59 19.28 -68.06
N GLU A 793 65.22 20.56 -67.98
CA GLU A 793 65.90 21.65 -68.66
C GLU A 793 67.33 21.87 -68.12
N LYS A 794 67.49 21.89 -66.79
CA LYS A 794 68.77 22.15 -66.11
C LYS A 794 69.78 21.02 -66.26
N TYR A 795 69.34 19.75 -66.24
CA TYR A 795 70.23 18.59 -66.25
C TYR A 795 70.23 17.82 -67.58
N LYS A 796 69.44 18.24 -68.58
CA LYS A 796 69.28 17.59 -69.91
C LYS A 796 68.94 16.09 -69.88
N TYR A 797 68.64 15.53 -68.71
CA TYR A 797 68.57 14.08 -68.47
C TYR A 797 67.31 13.40 -69.05
N LEU A 798 66.33 14.19 -69.52
CA LEU A 798 65.07 13.70 -70.10
C LEU A 798 64.94 13.99 -71.61
N GLN A 799 66.01 14.40 -72.29
CA GLN A 799 66.02 14.48 -73.76
C GLN A 799 66.08 13.11 -74.45
N VAL A 800 66.17 12.00 -73.70
CA VAL A 800 66.22 10.66 -74.27
C VAL A 800 64.79 10.15 -74.51
N VAL A 801 64.45 10.09 -75.80
CA VAL A 801 63.22 9.54 -76.44
C VAL A 801 61.97 10.44 -76.37
N LYS A 802 61.97 11.52 -77.15
CA LYS A 802 60.78 11.84 -77.95
C LYS A 802 60.95 11.17 -79.32
N ALA A 803 60.46 9.94 -79.42
CA ALA A 803 60.08 9.29 -80.68
C ALA A 803 58.58 9.05 -80.61
#